data_AF-A0AAD6IWY1-F1
#
_entry.id   AF-A0AAD6IWY1-F1
#
_cell.length_a   1.000
_cell.length_b   1.000
_cell.length_c   1.000
_cell.angle_alpha   90.00
_cell.angle_beta   90.00
_cell.angle_gamma   90.00
#
_symmetry.space_group_name_H-M   'P 1'
#
loop_
_entity.id
_entity.type
_entity.pdbx_description
1 polymer ?
#
loop_
_entity_poly.entity_id
_entity_poly.type
_entity_poly.pdbx_seq_one_letter_code
_entity_poly.pdbx_strand_id
1 'polypeptide(L)'
;MYRKDIVPKSPSDRFAVREATMDDIQALTQLWYDSYNNSNTFWEVMTPDDPITRRWWDGVWAMGIEAGPTKIATAVVEDLENDKRLVAMGRLNVAQADGSQADYFMPEYPTTWDPQLTENFWGAMAKARKEIMGNRPHWYLKLSTTVVETFETGGESDEESSNNGSPPTTAAGNLTPGLRADDNRIIRTIFRASQTQWVDDPIITQWRNPEHRVHDVLARVDDLYQAWTSVSKSSFYPFADPLWLQTCGAVGKASLPWHSNQVGMPDDIDTSWPFHFKIFEQELVRKKGARVGDSSASGYVAQSSEANCWCIRALQQELREKSTSKPILVYDNFDEVTIHSARTFFGLESYRVSLSANVVDTCRDLMAMTREGNQQRPVIFAATMASRDGRCDNLDIICWFSKKIPLVLHVDASRNFDYITTLSDATRKRLGIKRLTLSKSLFQPLELRDDSVAAHTIVAGGADHTEVSFGIGLKPASLGDNQMHPRVAYIRGPDSTLSGSRDSLPPLIMALQEIRFGRRGFQEIYEKLAEIRMSLLQAFEVMGVEVHTPPYSLDIIFKSSSCSEERKAHLKSLGGVETRAGDIMIAIQPSVKRSDLLSIMSAISPDARLTALKRVLANAALNFEGSDFSRAYRVPQSVVDALRMTVESWKIQTRSAAGYPLHMGSCSALGPIVGKFLDVTIPTEWLKIEGDKLLDTRMRAFGLHDSGHNKAYQSQFKAAFTNGSTMGNRMAFTPR
;
A
#
# COMPACT_ATOMS: atom_id res chain seq x y z
N MET A 1 -25.20 12.95 -11.71
CA MET A 1 -26.59 12.50 -11.48
C MET A 1 -26.63 11.78 -10.14
N TYR A 2 -27.21 12.40 -9.10
CA TYR A 2 -27.44 11.73 -7.81
C TYR A 2 -28.55 10.68 -8.02
N ARG A 3 -28.27 9.39 -7.80
CA ARG A 3 -29.33 8.37 -7.72
C ARG A 3 -29.98 8.47 -6.35
N LYS A 4 -31.27 8.81 -6.28
CA LYS A 4 -32.05 8.88 -5.03
C LYS A 4 -32.26 7.51 -4.36
N ASP A 5 -31.86 6.44 -5.02
CA ASP A 5 -32.26 5.07 -4.67
C ASP A 5 -31.20 4.33 -3.83
N ILE A 6 -30.08 4.97 -3.51
CA ILE A 6 -29.03 4.43 -2.64
C ILE A 6 -29.10 5.20 -1.32
N VAL A 7 -29.90 4.68 -0.38
CA VAL A 7 -29.79 5.09 1.02
C VAL A 7 -28.58 4.35 1.60
N PRO A 8 -27.50 5.03 2.03
CA PRO A 8 -26.40 4.36 2.70
C PRO A 8 -26.94 3.70 3.98
N LYS A 9 -26.93 2.38 4.06
CA LYS A 9 -27.16 1.70 5.34
C LYS A 9 -25.91 1.92 6.20
N SER A 10 -26.10 2.49 7.38
CA SER A 10 -25.06 2.55 8.40
C SER A 10 -24.58 1.12 8.73
N PRO A 11 -23.28 0.91 8.99
CA PRO A 11 -22.75 -0.38 9.42
C PRO A 11 -23.29 -0.82 10.80
N SER A 12 -23.97 0.05 11.54
CA SER A 12 -24.74 -0.31 12.74
C SER A 12 -26.18 0.19 12.65
N ASP A 13 -27.10 -0.53 13.27
CA ASP A 13 -28.50 -0.11 13.44
C ASP A 13 -28.65 1.05 14.44
N ARG A 14 -27.56 1.45 15.12
CA ARG A 14 -27.54 2.56 16.08
C ARG A 14 -27.52 3.92 15.40
N PHE A 15 -26.82 4.06 14.26
CA PHE A 15 -26.67 5.36 13.60
C PHE A 15 -27.47 5.45 12.31
N ALA A 16 -28.13 6.59 12.06
CA ALA A 16 -28.85 6.85 10.82
C ALA A 16 -28.32 8.11 10.13
N VAL A 17 -28.02 8.00 8.83
CA VAL A 17 -27.62 9.16 8.01
C VAL A 17 -28.83 9.69 7.27
N ARG A 18 -29.08 11.00 7.35
CA ARG A 18 -30.15 11.68 6.59
C ARG A 18 -29.73 13.09 6.16
N GLU A 19 -30.52 13.70 5.28
CA GLU A 19 -30.36 15.12 4.96
C GLU A 19 -30.75 15.98 6.17
N ALA A 20 -30.02 17.09 6.35
CA ALA A 20 -30.34 18.09 7.37
C ALA A 20 -31.60 18.88 6.98
N THR A 21 -32.37 19.24 7.99
CA THR A 21 -33.60 20.02 7.92
C THR A 21 -33.46 21.29 8.74
N MET A 22 -34.41 22.22 8.59
CA MET A 22 -34.38 23.49 9.35
C MET A 22 -34.45 23.26 10.87
N ASP A 23 -35.05 22.16 11.32
CA ASP A 23 -35.14 21.81 12.74
C ASP A 23 -33.77 21.43 13.34
N ASP A 24 -32.79 21.08 12.50
CA ASP A 24 -31.46 20.65 12.93
C ASP A 24 -30.50 21.82 13.21
N ILE A 25 -30.87 23.05 12.85
CA ILE A 25 -29.94 24.21 12.81
C ILE A 25 -29.24 24.44 14.15
N GLN A 26 -29.99 24.47 15.26
CA GLN A 26 -29.40 24.71 16.58
C GLN A 26 -28.51 23.55 17.02
N ALA A 27 -28.90 22.31 16.71
CA ALA A 27 -28.11 21.13 17.00
C ALA A 27 -26.82 21.08 16.18
N LEU A 28 -26.83 21.52 14.91
CA LEU A 28 -25.65 21.68 14.07
C LEU A 28 -24.68 22.73 14.63
N THR A 29 -25.20 23.87 15.11
CA THR A 29 -24.39 24.89 15.78
C THR A 29 -23.75 24.35 17.05
N GLN A 30 -24.53 23.66 17.90
CA GLN A 30 -23.96 23.03 19.10
C GLN A 30 -22.89 22.00 18.76
N LEU A 31 -23.15 21.17 17.75
CA LEU A 31 -22.20 20.15 17.27
C LEU A 31 -20.89 20.77 16.75
N TRP A 32 -20.94 21.94 16.11
CA TRP A 32 -19.72 22.68 15.73
C TRP A 32 -18.85 23.02 16.94
N TYR A 33 -19.47 23.58 17.99
CA TYR A 33 -18.75 23.95 19.21
C TYR A 33 -18.21 22.75 19.97
N ASP A 34 -19.01 21.68 20.08
CA ASP A 34 -18.59 20.42 20.70
C ASP A 34 -17.35 19.83 20.01
N SER A 35 -17.25 19.97 18.68
CA SER A 35 -16.11 19.48 17.88
C SER A 35 -14.88 20.38 17.93
N TYR A 36 -15.02 21.70 17.86
CA TYR A 36 -13.88 22.59 17.62
C TYR A 36 -13.43 23.38 18.85
N ASN A 37 -14.33 23.95 19.66
CA ASN A 37 -13.92 24.84 20.76
C ASN A 37 -13.18 24.10 21.88
N ASN A 38 -13.47 22.81 22.09
CA ASN A 38 -12.76 22.00 23.07
C ASN A 38 -11.36 21.55 22.60
N SER A 39 -11.01 21.78 21.34
CA SER A 39 -9.80 21.23 20.72
C SER A 39 -8.62 22.22 20.66
N ASN A 40 -8.89 23.53 20.67
CA ASN A 40 -7.84 24.56 20.54
C ASN A 40 -8.34 25.96 20.95
N THR A 41 -7.55 26.70 21.73
CA THR A 41 -7.84 28.08 22.17
C THR A 41 -7.95 29.08 21.01
N PHE A 42 -7.44 28.73 19.82
CA PHE A 42 -7.65 29.49 18.59
C PHE A 42 -9.13 29.77 18.31
N TRP A 43 -10.00 28.79 18.57
CA TRP A 43 -11.43 28.91 18.26
C TRP A 43 -12.18 29.83 19.23
N GLU A 44 -11.67 30.02 20.44
CA GLU A 44 -12.21 31.00 21.39
C GLU A 44 -12.07 32.44 20.86
N VAL A 45 -11.05 32.70 20.04
CA VAL A 45 -10.82 34.00 19.40
C VAL A 45 -11.51 34.08 18.04
N MET A 46 -11.42 33.01 17.24
CA MET A 46 -11.91 33.01 15.85
C MET A 46 -13.43 32.89 15.74
N THR A 47 -14.05 32.02 16.55
CA THR A 47 -15.50 31.82 16.59
C THR A 47 -15.93 31.62 18.05
N PRO A 48 -15.93 32.69 18.88
CA PRO A 48 -16.30 32.59 20.30
C PRO A 48 -17.67 31.95 20.48
N ASP A 49 -17.85 31.21 21.57
CA ASP A 49 -19.15 30.61 21.90
C ASP A 49 -20.07 31.64 22.59
N ASP A 50 -20.51 32.63 21.82
CA ASP A 50 -21.36 33.71 22.28
C ASP A 50 -22.66 33.81 21.45
N PRO A 51 -23.71 34.50 21.97
CA PRO A 51 -25.01 34.57 21.29
C PRO A 51 -25.01 35.23 19.90
N ILE A 52 -24.05 36.11 19.60
CA ILE A 52 -23.92 36.72 18.27
C ILE A 52 -23.34 35.69 17.31
N THR A 53 -22.27 35.01 17.71
CA THR A 53 -21.62 34.00 16.87
C THR A 53 -22.50 32.78 16.64
N ARG A 54 -23.24 32.30 17.65
CA ARG A 54 -24.22 31.22 17.48
C ARG A 54 -25.29 31.56 16.44
N ARG A 55 -25.85 32.77 16.48
CA ARG A 55 -26.83 33.23 15.48
C ARG A 55 -26.23 33.30 14.07
N TRP A 56 -24.96 33.67 13.96
CA TRP A 56 -24.26 33.66 12.68
C TRP A 56 -24.14 32.23 12.14
N TRP A 57 -23.74 31.26 12.96
CA TRP A 57 -23.70 29.85 12.58
C TRP A 57 -25.07 29.29 12.20
N ASP A 58 -26.12 29.63 12.95
CA ASP A 58 -27.49 29.25 12.62
C ASP A 58 -27.87 29.76 11.21
N GLY A 59 -27.49 31.00 10.88
CA GLY A 59 -27.65 31.58 9.56
C GLY A 59 -26.86 30.85 8.47
N VAL A 60 -25.61 30.45 8.75
CA VAL A 60 -24.82 29.61 7.82
C VAL A 60 -25.55 28.30 7.53
N TRP A 61 -26.08 27.63 8.55
CA TRP A 61 -26.80 26.37 8.37
C TRP A 61 -28.09 26.57 7.56
N ALA A 62 -28.93 27.53 7.95
CA ALA A 62 -30.17 27.87 7.25
C ALA A 62 -29.94 28.09 5.75
N MET A 63 -29.01 28.98 5.37
CA MET A 63 -28.77 29.32 3.98
C MET A 63 -28.40 28.10 3.12
N GLY A 64 -27.58 27.20 3.64
CA GLY A 64 -27.18 26.02 2.86
C GLY A 64 -28.26 24.92 2.81
N ILE A 65 -29.14 24.83 3.81
CA ILE A 65 -30.31 23.94 3.76
C ILE A 65 -31.33 24.48 2.74
N GLU A 66 -31.59 25.78 2.77
CA GLU A 66 -32.48 26.47 1.81
C GLU A 66 -31.97 26.41 0.37
N ALA A 67 -30.65 26.45 0.16
CA ALA A 67 -30.04 26.32 -1.16
C ALA A 67 -30.34 24.94 -1.81
N GLY A 68 -30.64 23.93 -1.00
CA GLY A 68 -31.01 22.58 -1.42
C GLY A 68 -29.84 21.68 -1.85
N PRO A 69 -30.06 20.35 -1.83
CA PRO A 69 -29.01 19.33 -2.00
C PRO A 69 -28.39 19.26 -3.40
N THR A 70 -28.92 20.01 -4.37
CA THR A 70 -28.33 20.16 -5.72
C THR A 70 -27.24 21.23 -5.78
N LYS A 71 -27.17 22.10 -4.77
CA LYS A 71 -26.15 23.15 -4.63
C LYS A 71 -25.29 22.92 -3.39
N ILE A 72 -25.93 22.67 -2.25
CA ILE A 72 -25.27 22.36 -0.98
C ILE A 72 -25.99 21.16 -0.35
N ALA A 73 -25.30 20.02 -0.31
CA ALA A 73 -25.78 18.84 0.41
C ALA A 73 -25.28 18.89 1.85
N THR A 74 -26.19 18.96 2.82
CA THR A 74 -25.85 18.85 4.24
C THR A 74 -26.45 17.55 4.76
N ALA A 75 -25.59 16.62 5.19
CA ALA A 75 -25.99 15.35 5.77
C ALA A 75 -25.67 15.35 7.26
N VAL A 76 -26.54 14.74 8.06
CA VAL A 76 -26.40 14.56 9.52
C VAL A 76 -26.46 13.10 9.89
N VAL A 77 -25.87 12.76 11.03
CA VAL A 77 -25.92 11.43 11.63
C VAL A 77 -26.64 11.52 12.97
N GLU A 78 -27.73 10.77 13.09
CA GLU A 78 -28.49 10.59 14.33
C GLU A 78 -28.03 9.35 15.08
N ASP A 79 -27.88 9.45 16.41
CA ASP A 79 -27.77 8.32 17.30
C ASP A 79 -29.16 7.86 17.76
N LEU A 80 -29.66 6.77 17.16
CA LEU A 80 -31.00 6.24 17.40
C LEU A 80 -31.19 5.70 18.82
N GLU A 81 -30.11 5.40 19.54
CA GLU A 81 -30.16 4.93 20.93
C GLU A 81 -30.13 6.09 21.95
N ASN A 82 -29.73 7.29 21.51
CA ASN A 82 -29.62 8.48 22.35
C ASN A 82 -30.56 9.59 21.89
N ASP A 83 -31.86 9.27 21.87
CA ASP A 83 -32.96 10.17 21.49
C ASP A 83 -32.74 10.89 20.13
N LYS A 84 -32.13 10.18 19.17
CA LYS A 84 -31.79 10.71 17.84
C LYS A 84 -30.91 11.96 17.86
N ARG A 85 -30.10 12.13 18.90
CA ARG A 85 -29.14 13.23 19.00
C ARG A 85 -28.24 13.25 17.76
N LEU A 86 -27.99 14.44 17.22
CA LEU A 86 -27.02 14.61 16.15
C LEU A 86 -25.60 14.46 16.71
N VAL A 87 -24.86 13.50 16.16
CA VAL A 87 -23.49 13.17 16.61
C VAL A 87 -22.43 13.50 15.57
N ALA A 88 -22.83 13.69 14.31
CA ALA A 88 -21.94 14.09 13.23
C ALA A 88 -22.69 14.82 12.11
N MET A 89 -21.96 15.62 11.32
CA MET A 89 -22.46 16.20 10.08
C MET A 89 -21.38 16.34 9.01
N GLY A 90 -21.81 16.43 7.76
CA GLY A 90 -20.98 16.78 6.62
C GLY A 90 -21.72 17.71 5.67
N ARG A 91 -21.07 18.81 5.26
CA ARG A 91 -21.62 19.77 4.30
C ARG A 91 -20.77 19.84 3.04
N LEU A 92 -21.36 19.55 1.90
CA LEU A 92 -20.72 19.51 0.60
C LEU A 92 -21.31 20.53 -0.37
N ASN A 93 -20.46 21.31 -1.02
CA ASN A 93 -20.82 22.03 -2.23
C ASN A 93 -20.81 21.04 -3.41
N VAL A 94 -21.90 21.04 -4.17
CA VAL A 94 -22.14 20.17 -5.32
C VAL A 94 -21.54 20.80 -6.57
N ALA A 95 -20.86 20.01 -7.40
CA ALA A 95 -20.30 20.46 -8.66
C ALA A 95 -21.40 21.00 -9.61
N GLN A 96 -21.30 22.28 -10.02
CA GLN A 96 -22.20 22.86 -11.02
C GLN A 96 -21.58 22.83 -12.41
N ALA A 97 -22.41 22.60 -13.42
CA ALA A 97 -21.97 22.38 -14.80
C ALA A 97 -21.33 23.63 -15.45
N ASP A 98 -21.78 24.81 -15.07
CA ASP A 98 -21.25 26.10 -15.54
C ASP A 98 -19.97 26.53 -14.81
N GLY A 99 -19.47 25.70 -13.89
CA GLY A 99 -18.32 26.02 -13.06
C GLY A 99 -18.62 27.07 -11.99
N SER A 100 -19.85 27.60 -11.94
CA SER A 100 -20.29 28.41 -10.81
C SER A 100 -20.23 27.53 -9.58
N GLN A 101 -19.68 28.06 -8.51
CA GLN A 101 -19.90 27.48 -7.21
C GLN A 101 -20.88 28.39 -6.52
N ALA A 102 -21.64 27.82 -5.59
CA ALA A 102 -22.28 28.58 -4.55
C ALA A 102 -21.16 29.25 -3.71
N ASP A 103 -20.56 30.30 -4.26
CA ASP A 103 -19.57 31.10 -3.58
C ASP A 103 -20.26 31.71 -2.36
N TYR A 104 -19.81 31.25 -1.19
CA TYR A 104 -20.04 31.86 0.10
C TYR A 104 -21.49 32.29 0.39
N PHE A 105 -22.38 31.30 0.48
CA PHE A 105 -23.50 31.41 1.42
C PHE A 105 -22.92 31.37 2.84
N MET A 106 -22.39 32.50 3.27
CA MET A 106 -22.17 32.83 4.66
C MET A 106 -22.84 34.18 4.88
N PRO A 107 -23.56 34.37 6.00
CA PRO A 107 -24.01 35.70 6.38
C PRO A 107 -22.80 36.65 6.49
N GLU A 108 -23.05 37.95 6.43
CA GLU A 108 -22.03 38.95 6.76
C GLU A 108 -21.38 38.62 8.10
N TYR A 109 -20.05 38.67 8.17
CA TYR A 109 -19.32 38.30 9.38
C TYR A 109 -19.68 39.26 10.52
N PRO A 110 -19.77 38.77 11.78
CA PRO A 110 -20.00 39.63 12.92
C PRO A 110 -18.92 40.72 13.00
N THR A 111 -19.32 41.98 13.23
CA THR A 111 -18.37 43.11 13.36
C THR A 111 -17.46 43.00 14.59
N THR A 112 -17.79 42.10 15.51
CA THR A 112 -16.99 41.78 16.70
C THR A 112 -15.82 40.86 16.39
N TRP A 113 -15.80 40.20 15.23
CA TRP A 113 -14.69 39.35 14.82
C TRP A 113 -13.51 40.17 14.30
N ASP A 114 -12.30 39.65 14.47
CA ASP A 114 -11.12 40.26 13.86
C ASP A 114 -11.22 40.13 12.33
N PRO A 115 -11.28 41.25 11.58
CA PRO A 115 -11.49 41.22 10.14
C PRO A 115 -10.28 40.63 9.39
N GLN A 116 -9.07 40.82 9.91
CA GLN A 116 -7.85 40.28 9.29
C GLN A 116 -7.76 38.77 9.51
N LEU A 117 -8.08 38.29 10.71
CA LEU A 117 -8.11 36.86 11.02
C LEU A 117 -9.21 36.15 10.21
N THR A 118 -10.38 36.76 10.11
CA THR A 118 -11.52 36.27 9.32
C THR A 118 -11.17 36.16 7.84
N GLU A 119 -10.57 37.19 7.26
CA GLU A 119 -10.14 37.18 5.87
C GLU A 119 -9.01 36.18 5.62
N ASN A 120 -8.05 36.08 6.54
CA ASN A 120 -6.94 35.12 6.45
C ASN A 120 -7.40 33.67 6.59
N PHE A 121 -8.48 33.40 7.34
CA PHE A 121 -9.01 32.06 7.50
C PHE A 121 -10.03 31.72 6.42
N TRP A 122 -11.18 32.40 6.41
CA TRP A 122 -12.28 32.09 5.50
C TRP A 122 -12.04 32.59 4.06
N GLY A 123 -11.48 33.79 3.93
CA GLY A 123 -11.19 34.42 2.64
C GLY A 123 -10.02 33.76 1.91
N ALA A 124 -8.97 33.35 2.63
CA ALA A 124 -7.84 32.64 2.02
C ALA A 124 -8.25 31.27 1.45
N MET A 125 -9.17 30.55 2.10
CA MET A 125 -9.76 29.32 1.54
C MET A 125 -10.49 29.58 0.22
N ALA A 126 -11.18 30.72 0.09
CA ALA A 126 -11.86 31.13 -1.15
C ALA A 126 -10.87 31.35 -2.28
N LYS A 127 -9.85 32.17 -1.97
CA LYS A 127 -8.81 32.60 -2.91
C LYS A 127 -8.00 31.41 -3.38
N ALA A 128 -7.54 30.56 -2.46
CA ALA A 128 -6.82 29.34 -2.78
C ALA A 128 -7.69 28.39 -3.63
N ARG A 129 -8.97 28.21 -3.29
CA ARG A 129 -9.87 27.39 -4.11
C ARG A 129 -10.01 27.96 -5.52
N LYS A 130 -10.23 29.27 -5.68
CA LYS A 130 -10.38 29.92 -6.99
C LYS A 130 -9.09 29.81 -7.81
N GLU A 131 -7.94 29.97 -7.18
CA GLU A 131 -6.62 29.82 -7.81
C GLU A 131 -6.38 28.38 -8.28
N ILE A 132 -6.64 27.40 -7.42
CA ILE A 132 -6.40 25.99 -7.72
C ILE A 132 -7.42 25.47 -8.73
N MET A 133 -8.70 25.77 -8.57
CA MET A 133 -9.79 25.14 -9.32
C MET A 133 -10.26 25.96 -10.52
N GLY A 134 -10.08 27.29 -10.52
CA GLY A 134 -10.64 28.18 -11.54
C GLY A 134 -12.16 28.01 -11.68
N ASN A 135 -12.67 28.08 -12.91
CA ASN A 135 -14.09 27.88 -13.22
C ASN A 135 -14.43 26.40 -13.50
N ARG A 136 -13.67 25.43 -12.97
CA ARG A 136 -13.92 24.01 -13.24
C ARG A 136 -15.01 23.46 -12.31
N PRO A 137 -15.96 22.65 -12.81
CA PRO A 137 -16.90 21.92 -11.95
C PRO A 137 -16.16 21.01 -10.97
N HIS A 138 -16.46 21.11 -9.67
CA HIS A 138 -15.83 20.28 -8.63
C HIS A 138 -16.70 20.14 -7.38
N TRP A 139 -16.50 19.05 -6.65
CA TRP A 139 -17.09 18.84 -5.32
C TRP A 139 -16.18 19.44 -4.25
N TYR A 140 -16.77 20.02 -3.20
CA TYR A 140 -16.02 20.59 -2.09
C TYR A 140 -16.71 20.30 -0.76
N LEU A 141 -16.11 19.42 0.06
CA LEU A 141 -16.51 19.25 1.45
C LEU A 141 -16.11 20.52 2.20
N LYS A 142 -17.10 21.32 2.58
CA LYS A 142 -16.91 22.63 3.19
C LYS A 142 -16.61 22.48 4.68
N LEU A 143 -17.41 21.67 5.37
CA LEU A 143 -17.30 21.44 6.81
C LEU A 143 -17.70 19.99 7.15
N SER A 144 -17.05 19.41 8.15
CA SER A 144 -17.43 18.14 8.74
C SER A 144 -17.11 18.15 10.23
N THR A 145 -18.05 17.68 11.06
CA THR A 145 -17.91 17.64 12.52
C THR A 145 -18.35 16.29 13.05
N THR A 146 -17.75 15.89 14.17
CA THR A 146 -18.10 14.69 14.94
C THR A 146 -17.89 15.01 16.42
N VAL A 147 -18.80 14.58 17.30
CA VAL A 147 -18.51 14.60 18.75
C VAL A 147 -17.42 13.56 19.03
N VAL A 148 -16.33 13.97 19.67
CA VAL A 148 -15.37 13.02 20.24
C VAL A 148 -15.99 12.52 21.53
N GLU A 149 -16.68 11.37 21.50
CA GLU A 149 -16.83 10.60 22.72
C GLU A 149 -15.45 10.04 23.05
N THR A 150 -14.77 10.66 24.02
CA THR A 150 -13.63 10.04 24.69
C THR A 150 -14.15 8.77 25.33
N PHE A 151 -13.98 7.64 24.66
CA PHE A 151 -13.96 6.36 25.34
C PHE A 151 -12.79 6.44 26.33
N GLU A 152 -13.11 6.71 27.59
CA GLU A 152 -12.18 6.56 28.70
C GLU A 152 -11.60 5.16 28.59
N THR A 153 -10.35 5.06 28.12
CA THR A 153 -9.58 3.84 28.28
C THR A 153 -9.41 3.68 29.79
N GLY A 154 -10.20 2.80 30.40
CA GLY A 154 -10.07 2.41 31.79
C GLY A 154 -8.62 2.02 32.05
N GLY A 155 -7.88 2.93 32.70
CA GLY A 155 -6.56 2.63 33.23
C GLY A 155 -6.78 1.79 34.48
N GLU A 156 -6.53 0.49 34.37
CA GLU A 156 -6.19 -0.30 35.55
C GLU A 156 -4.88 0.28 36.10
N SER A 157 -5.01 0.90 37.27
CA SER A 157 -3.93 1.38 38.09
C SER A 157 -3.48 0.21 38.95
N ASP A 158 -2.37 -0.42 38.58
CA ASP A 158 -1.64 -1.27 39.52
C ASP A 158 -0.80 -0.35 40.41
N GLU A 159 -1.33 -0.13 41.61
CA GLU A 159 -0.58 0.36 42.76
C GLU A 159 0.52 -0.66 43.09
N GLU A 160 1.79 -0.26 42.99
CA GLU A 160 2.82 -0.84 43.87
C GLU A 160 3.76 0.24 44.43
N SER A 161 4.01 0.03 45.71
CA SER A 161 4.45 0.96 46.74
C SER A 161 5.80 1.66 46.53
N SER A 162 5.80 2.91 46.98
CA SER A 162 6.93 3.76 47.38
C SER A 162 8.16 3.05 47.97
N ASN A 163 9.35 3.50 47.58
CA ASN A 163 10.34 3.86 48.61
C ASN A 163 11.29 4.99 48.19
N ASN A 164 11.51 5.88 49.15
CA ASN A 164 12.15 7.19 49.06
C ASN A 164 13.67 7.15 48.86
N GLY A 165 14.20 8.15 48.15
CA GLY A 165 15.60 8.56 48.22
C GLY A 165 15.95 9.69 47.25
N SER A 166 15.98 10.94 47.72
CA SER A 166 16.56 12.10 47.02
C SER A 166 17.88 12.52 47.72
N PRO A 167 18.66 13.48 47.18
CA PRO A 167 19.66 13.35 46.12
C PRO A 167 21.08 13.71 46.66
N PRO A 168 22.10 13.87 45.79
CA PRO A 168 22.70 15.20 45.79
C PRO A 168 23.11 15.74 44.41
N THR A 169 23.04 17.07 44.36
CA THR A 169 23.50 18.04 43.37
C THR A 169 25.02 18.01 43.18
N THR A 170 25.52 18.15 41.95
CA THR A 170 26.42 19.25 41.48
C THR A 170 27.18 18.93 40.18
N ALA A 171 27.46 20.04 39.47
CA ALA A 171 28.58 20.29 38.56
C ALA A 171 28.45 19.93 37.07
N ALA A 172 28.20 20.99 36.30
CA ALA A 172 28.52 21.13 34.89
C ALA A 172 30.01 20.89 34.61
N GLY A 173 30.31 20.18 33.53
CA GLY A 173 31.67 20.01 33.01
C GLY A 173 31.66 19.53 31.56
N ASN A 174 32.02 20.42 30.65
CA ASN A 174 32.23 20.18 29.22
C ASN A 174 33.22 19.04 28.97
N LEU A 175 32.83 17.98 28.25
CA LEU A 175 33.77 17.13 27.51
C LEU A 175 33.17 16.61 26.20
N THR A 176 33.89 16.90 25.13
CA THR A 176 33.78 16.45 23.75
C THR A 176 33.63 14.92 23.65
N PRO A 177 32.70 14.35 22.85
CA PRO A 177 32.49 12.91 22.83
C PRO A 177 33.51 12.19 21.92
N GLY A 178 34.39 11.42 22.55
CA GLY A 178 34.96 10.24 21.93
C GLY A 178 33.90 9.15 21.89
N LEU A 179 33.37 8.86 20.69
CA LEU A 179 32.45 7.75 20.43
C LEU A 179 33.15 6.41 20.70
N ARG A 180 32.91 5.85 21.89
CA ARG A 180 32.80 4.39 22.05
C ARG A 180 31.33 4.10 22.30
N ALA A 181 30.68 3.52 21.30
CA ALA A 181 29.28 3.15 21.33
C ALA A 181 29.07 2.00 22.31
N ASP A 182 28.14 2.20 23.25
CA ASP A 182 27.41 1.12 23.90
C ASP A 182 26.43 0.60 22.83
N ASP A 183 26.71 -0.56 22.21
CA ASP A 183 25.98 -1.04 21.03
C ASP A 183 24.45 -1.22 21.26
N ASN A 184 24.00 -1.25 22.52
CA ASN A 184 22.61 -1.50 22.91
C ASN A 184 21.67 -0.26 22.87
N ARG A 185 22.11 0.91 22.38
CA ARG A 185 21.30 2.15 22.43
C ARG A 185 21.25 2.95 21.13
N ILE A 186 21.35 2.28 19.98
CA ILE A 186 21.49 2.92 18.66
C ILE A 186 20.32 3.87 18.37
N ILE A 187 19.07 3.41 18.55
CA ILE A 187 17.86 4.17 18.24
C ILE A 187 17.75 5.40 19.14
N ARG A 188 17.91 5.24 20.46
CA ARG A 188 17.87 6.37 21.42
C ARG A 188 18.97 7.38 21.17
N THR A 189 20.17 6.92 20.79
CA THR A 189 21.29 7.82 20.43
C THR A 189 20.93 8.66 19.20
N ILE A 190 20.37 8.04 18.16
CA ILE A 190 19.94 8.72 16.94
C ILE A 190 18.82 9.72 17.23
N PHE A 191 17.84 9.35 18.05
CA PHE A 191 16.75 10.24 18.46
C PHE A 191 17.26 11.49 19.18
N ARG A 192 18.23 11.33 20.09
CA ARG A 192 18.85 12.46 20.78
C ARG A 192 19.68 13.31 19.83
N ALA A 193 20.46 12.69 18.95
CA ALA A 193 21.27 13.40 17.97
C ALA A 193 20.42 14.18 16.94
N SER A 194 19.20 13.72 16.66
CA SER A 194 18.29 14.39 15.73
C SER A 194 17.59 15.61 16.31
N GLN A 195 17.69 15.89 17.62
CA GLN A 195 16.98 17.00 18.28
C GLN A 195 17.27 18.39 17.69
N THR A 196 18.42 18.57 17.05
CA THR A 196 18.81 19.81 16.35
C THR A 196 18.00 20.04 15.08
N GLN A 197 17.35 19.00 14.56
CA GLN A 197 16.59 19.07 13.32
C GLN A 197 15.07 19.04 13.51
N TRP A 198 14.61 18.87 14.75
CA TRP A 198 13.19 18.81 15.08
C TRP A 198 12.49 20.13 14.75
N VAL A 199 11.26 20.04 14.25
CA VAL A 199 10.34 21.16 14.16
C VAL A 199 9.64 21.26 15.51
N ASP A 200 9.74 22.41 16.16
CA ASP A 200 9.10 22.62 17.46
C ASP A 200 7.59 22.80 17.25
N ASP A 201 6.81 22.00 17.98
CA ASP A 201 5.36 22.07 18.07
C ASP A 201 4.90 21.49 19.42
N PRO A 202 3.65 21.75 19.86
CA PRO A 202 3.20 21.36 21.19
C PRO A 202 3.35 19.88 21.54
N ILE A 203 3.37 18.97 20.56
CA ILE A 203 3.57 17.52 20.77
C ILE A 203 5.06 17.21 20.81
N ILE A 204 5.82 17.63 19.80
CA ILE A 204 7.23 17.26 19.65
C ILE A 204 8.11 17.91 20.71
N THR A 205 7.79 19.14 21.13
CA THR A 205 8.53 19.82 22.20
C THR A 205 8.47 19.04 23.52
N GLN A 206 7.37 18.35 23.82
CA GLN A 206 7.23 17.53 25.03
C GLN A 206 8.20 16.33 25.02
N TRP A 207 8.58 15.82 23.85
CA TRP A 207 9.47 14.67 23.72
C TRP A 207 10.92 14.98 24.13
N ARG A 208 11.25 16.28 24.31
CA ARG A 208 12.53 16.70 24.87
C ARG A 208 12.64 16.38 26.36
N ASN A 209 11.51 16.24 27.07
CA ASN A 209 11.50 15.80 28.46
C ASN A 209 11.96 14.33 28.54
N PRO A 210 13.05 14.00 29.26
CA PRO A 210 13.51 12.62 29.44
C PRO A 210 12.50 11.70 30.12
N GLU A 211 11.55 12.25 30.89
CA GLU A 211 10.50 11.49 31.59
C GLU A 211 9.26 11.23 30.72
N HIS A 212 9.23 11.77 29.50
CA HIS A 212 8.11 11.55 28.60
C HIS A 212 8.07 10.08 28.13
N ARG A 213 6.89 9.46 28.12
CA ARG A 213 6.63 8.05 27.73
C ARG A 213 7.22 7.60 26.38
N VAL A 214 7.57 8.55 25.51
CA VAL A 214 8.24 8.25 24.23
C VAL A 214 9.57 7.54 24.45
N HIS A 215 10.29 7.82 25.54
CA HIS A 215 11.60 7.20 25.81
C HIS A 215 11.47 5.71 26.17
N ASP A 216 10.36 5.30 26.78
CA ASP A 216 10.04 3.88 27.01
C ASP A 216 9.73 3.16 25.71
N VAL A 217 8.95 3.80 24.83
CA VAL A 217 8.70 3.28 23.48
C VAL A 217 10.01 3.13 22.71
N LEU A 218 10.90 4.13 22.77
CA LEU A 218 12.21 4.07 22.11
C LEU A 218 13.11 2.98 22.68
N ALA A 219 13.00 2.66 23.98
CA ALA A 219 13.71 1.53 24.57
C ALA A 219 13.25 0.21 23.95
N ARG A 220 11.93 0.00 23.83
CA ARG A 220 11.37 -1.18 23.15
C ARG A 220 11.75 -1.23 21.67
N VAL A 221 11.81 -0.08 21.00
CA VAL A 221 12.24 -0.01 19.59
C VAL A 221 13.73 -0.36 19.44
N ASP A 222 14.59 0.04 20.39
CA ASP A 222 16.00 -0.41 20.45
C ASP A 222 16.07 -1.96 20.54
N ASP A 223 15.27 -2.57 21.43
CA ASP A 223 15.23 -4.02 21.60
C ASP A 223 14.76 -4.73 20.32
N LEU A 224 13.74 -4.20 19.65
CA LEU A 224 13.26 -4.74 18.37
C LEU A 224 14.31 -4.58 17.26
N TYR A 225 14.98 -3.43 17.19
CA TYR A 225 16.05 -3.20 16.22
C TYR A 225 17.18 -4.20 16.39
N GLN A 226 17.65 -4.39 17.62
CA GLN A 226 18.65 -5.38 18.00
C GLN A 226 18.20 -6.79 17.63
N ALA A 227 17.01 -7.19 18.06
CA ALA A 227 16.45 -8.51 17.78
C ALA A 227 16.40 -8.77 16.27
N TRP A 228 15.84 -7.87 15.48
CA TRP A 228 15.62 -8.09 14.05
C TRP A 228 16.89 -7.97 13.20
N THR A 229 17.87 -7.15 13.61
CA THR A 229 19.16 -7.06 12.93
C THR A 229 20.08 -8.24 13.23
N SER A 230 19.91 -8.89 14.39
CA SER A 230 20.68 -10.08 14.76
C SER A 230 20.26 -11.35 14.02
N VAL A 231 19.07 -11.38 13.41
CA VAL A 231 18.58 -12.53 12.64
C VAL A 231 19.37 -12.63 11.33
N SER A 232 20.11 -13.73 11.17
CA SER A 232 20.80 -14.03 9.91
C SER A 232 19.79 -14.17 8.77
N LYS A 233 19.99 -13.39 7.71
CA LYS A 233 19.17 -13.46 6.49
C LYS A 233 19.50 -14.76 5.77
N SER A 234 18.50 -15.62 5.63
CA SER A 234 18.70 -16.92 5.01
C SER A 234 18.74 -16.82 3.48
N SER A 235 19.74 -17.43 2.86
CA SER A 235 20.03 -17.26 1.42
C SER A 235 18.94 -17.77 0.49
N PHE A 236 18.05 -18.65 0.95
CA PHE A 236 16.95 -19.19 0.12
C PHE A 236 15.57 -18.62 0.46
N TYR A 237 15.51 -17.58 1.29
CA TYR A 237 14.25 -16.96 1.66
C TYR A 237 13.57 -16.33 0.42
N PRO A 238 12.30 -16.67 0.13
CA PRO A 238 11.65 -16.25 -1.12
C PRO A 238 11.27 -14.76 -1.19
N PHE A 239 11.20 -14.05 -0.06
CA PHE A 239 10.60 -12.72 -0.02
C PHE A 239 11.58 -11.57 0.31
N ALA A 240 12.86 -11.88 0.53
CA ALA A 240 13.89 -10.85 0.75
C ALA A 240 15.28 -11.38 0.42
N ASP A 241 16.11 -10.53 -0.18
CA ASP A 241 17.54 -10.78 -0.37
C ASP A 241 18.36 -9.55 0.05
N PRO A 242 19.56 -9.72 0.67
CA PRO A 242 20.43 -8.62 1.03
C PRO A 242 20.76 -7.66 -0.13
N LEU A 243 20.89 -8.15 -1.37
CA LEU A 243 21.16 -7.33 -2.54
C LEU A 243 20.04 -6.30 -2.77
N TRP A 244 18.78 -6.72 -2.65
CA TRP A 244 17.62 -5.86 -2.85
C TRP A 244 17.48 -4.82 -1.73
N LEU A 245 17.75 -5.22 -0.48
CA LEU A 245 17.68 -4.36 0.71
C LEU A 245 18.75 -3.26 0.74
N GLN A 246 19.88 -3.41 0.04
CA GLN A 246 20.91 -2.36 -0.06
C GLN A 246 20.37 -1.04 -0.63
N THR A 247 19.37 -1.10 -1.53
CA THR A 247 18.72 0.10 -2.05
C THR A 247 17.96 0.84 -0.94
N CYS A 248 17.29 0.12 -0.04
CA CYS A 248 16.58 0.69 1.10
C CYS A 248 17.56 1.33 2.10
N GLY A 249 18.71 0.71 2.33
CA GLY A 249 19.77 1.29 3.15
C GLY A 249 20.35 2.59 2.56
N ALA A 250 20.39 2.73 1.23
CA ALA A 250 20.80 3.97 0.57
C ALA A 250 19.76 5.10 0.74
N VAL A 251 18.46 4.76 0.72
CA VAL A 251 17.36 5.69 1.03
C VAL A 251 17.48 6.19 2.48
N GLY A 252 17.72 5.29 3.45
CA GLY A 252 17.96 5.68 4.84
C GLY A 252 19.18 6.62 5.01
N LYS A 253 20.28 6.36 4.29
CA LYS A 253 21.48 7.24 4.27
C LYS A 253 21.23 8.61 3.64
N ALA A 254 20.16 8.78 2.87
CA ALA A 254 19.70 10.08 2.38
C ALA A 254 18.83 10.84 3.40
N SER A 255 18.75 10.36 4.65
CA SER A 255 17.91 10.92 5.73
C SER A 255 16.40 10.80 5.49
N LEU A 256 15.98 9.75 4.80
CA LEU A 256 14.57 9.41 4.61
C LEU A 256 14.08 8.36 5.62
N PRO A 257 12.79 8.37 6.00
CA PRO A 257 11.77 9.33 5.57
C PRO A 257 11.89 10.68 6.27
N TRP A 258 11.91 11.76 5.50
CA TRP A 258 11.59 13.12 5.98
C TRP A 258 10.12 13.47 5.67
N HIS A 259 9.64 12.90 4.56
CA HIS A 259 8.27 12.93 4.12
C HIS A 259 7.96 11.62 3.39
N SER A 260 6.74 11.12 3.53
CA SER A 260 6.33 9.82 2.98
C SER A 260 4.93 9.82 2.36
N ASN A 261 4.35 10.96 2.00
CA ASN A 261 3.00 11.00 1.41
C ASN A 261 3.00 11.55 -0.03
N GLN A 262 2.42 10.80 -0.97
CA GLN A 262 2.02 11.35 -2.26
C GLN A 262 0.54 11.05 -2.54
N VAL A 263 -0.10 11.94 -3.30
CA VAL A 263 -1.53 11.84 -3.63
C VAL A 263 -1.72 11.75 -5.15
N GLY A 264 -2.72 11.00 -5.62
CA GLY A 264 -3.07 10.90 -7.04
C GLY A 264 -2.07 10.09 -7.89
N MET A 265 -2.20 10.17 -9.22
CA MET A 265 -1.34 9.43 -10.16
C MET A 265 0.05 10.04 -10.27
N PRO A 266 1.06 9.33 -10.82
CA PRO A 266 2.41 9.87 -10.93
C PRO A 266 2.46 11.17 -11.76
N ASP A 267 1.63 11.29 -12.80
CA ASP A 267 1.48 12.45 -13.69
C ASP A 267 0.69 13.62 -13.07
N ASP A 268 -0.03 13.39 -11.97
CA ASP A 268 -0.73 14.45 -11.23
C ASP A 268 0.22 15.25 -10.32
N ILE A 269 1.12 16.05 -10.90
CA ILE A 269 2.03 16.89 -10.11
C ILE A 269 1.30 18.13 -9.61
N ASP A 270 1.12 18.24 -8.30
CA ASP A 270 0.70 19.47 -7.62
C ASP A 270 1.94 20.32 -7.35
N THR A 271 2.10 21.44 -8.07
CA THR A 271 3.23 22.36 -7.93
C THR A 271 3.25 23.09 -6.58
N SER A 272 2.11 23.14 -5.87
CA SER A 272 2.06 23.65 -4.49
C SER A 272 2.54 22.61 -3.47
N TRP A 273 2.77 21.37 -3.90
CA TRP A 273 3.20 20.25 -3.07
C TRP A 273 4.59 19.73 -3.50
N PRO A 274 5.70 20.34 -3.05
CA PRO A 274 7.04 19.99 -3.52
C PRO A 274 7.59 18.69 -2.89
N PHE A 275 6.93 18.15 -1.87
CA PHE A 275 7.39 16.98 -1.11
C PHE A 275 6.88 15.68 -1.74
N HIS A 276 7.51 15.20 -2.81
CA HIS A 276 7.14 13.93 -3.44
C HIS A 276 8.26 13.32 -4.29
N PHE A 277 8.14 12.04 -4.62
CA PHE A 277 9.01 11.33 -5.56
C PHE A 277 8.32 10.98 -6.89
N LYS A 278 7.28 11.73 -7.29
CA LYS A 278 6.47 11.45 -8.49
C LYS A 278 7.27 11.25 -9.78
N ILE A 279 8.34 12.02 -9.99
CA ILE A 279 9.21 11.89 -11.17
C ILE A 279 9.86 10.49 -11.23
N PHE A 280 10.28 9.95 -10.08
CA PHE A 280 10.82 8.59 -10.00
C PHE A 280 9.75 7.55 -10.33
N GLU A 281 8.52 7.73 -9.81
CA GLU A 281 7.40 6.83 -10.10
C GLU A 281 6.99 6.88 -11.58
N GLN A 282 6.93 8.07 -12.19
CA GLN A 282 6.64 8.25 -13.62
C GLN A 282 7.65 7.51 -14.50
N GLU A 283 8.94 7.72 -14.25
CA GLU A 283 10.00 7.07 -15.02
C GLU A 283 9.96 5.55 -14.83
N LEU A 284 9.68 5.08 -13.61
CA LEU A 284 9.53 3.66 -13.32
C LEU A 284 8.34 3.04 -14.08
N VAL A 285 7.17 3.68 -14.08
CA VAL A 285 5.99 3.25 -14.86
C VAL A 285 6.35 3.16 -16.34
N ARG A 286 7.00 4.18 -16.88
CA ARG A 286 7.46 4.23 -18.28
C ARG A 286 8.42 3.09 -18.62
N LYS A 287 9.40 2.82 -17.74
CA LYS A 287 10.40 1.75 -17.92
C LYS A 287 9.74 0.38 -17.89
N LYS A 288 8.91 0.09 -16.88
CA LYS A 288 8.23 -1.22 -16.78
C LYS A 288 7.19 -1.40 -17.90
N GLY A 289 6.42 -0.37 -18.24
CA GLY A 289 5.51 -0.37 -19.39
C GLY A 289 6.23 -0.67 -20.72
N ALA A 290 7.39 -0.04 -20.96
CA ALA A 290 8.17 -0.29 -22.16
C ALA A 290 8.63 -1.76 -22.30
N ARG A 291 8.87 -2.47 -21.19
CA ARG A 291 9.24 -3.90 -21.23
C ARG A 291 8.11 -4.82 -21.71
N VAL A 292 6.87 -4.36 -21.62
CA VAL A 292 5.68 -5.05 -22.14
C VAL A 292 5.09 -4.31 -23.35
N GLY A 293 5.88 -3.51 -24.05
CA GLY A 293 5.52 -2.91 -25.34
C GLY A 293 4.71 -1.61 -25.27
N ASP A 294 4.55 -1.01 -24.09
CA ASP A 294 3.84 0.27 -23.96
C ASP A 294 4.58 1.26 -23.05
N SER A 295 5.44 2.09 -23.64
CA SER A 295 6.11 3.17 -22.90
C SER A 295 5.17 4.31 -22.50
N SER A 296 3.92 4.32 -22.98
CA SER A 296 2.87 5.27 -22.59
C SER A 296 1.85 4.66 -21.63
N ALA A 297 2.17 3.51 -21.03
CA ALA A 297 1.30 2.89 -20.03
C ALA A 297 1.02 3.87 -18.87
N SER A 298 -0.19 3.79 -18.33
CA SER A 298 -0.61 4.48 -17.13
C SER A 298 -0.56 3.49 -15.95
N GLY A 299 -0.19 4.00 -14.78
CA GLY A 299 -0.02 3.17 -13.59
C GLY A 299 0.49 3.95 -12.40
N TYR A 300 0.50 3.30 -11.24
CA TYR A 300 1.12 3.80 -10.02
C TYR A 300 1.61 2.63 -9.16
N VAL A 301 2.54 2.91 -8.24
CA VAL A 301 3.09 1.96 -7.30
C VAL A 301 2.16 1.84 -6.10
N ALA A 302 1.80 0.60 -5.77
CA ALA A 302 1.06 0.27 -4.57
C ALA A 302 1.49 -1.11 -4.03
N GLN A 303 0.87 -1.54 -2.93
CA GLN A 303 0.92 -2.96 -2.59
C GLN A 303 0.28 -3.78 -3.71
N SER A 304 0.78 -4.99 -3.95
CA SER A 304 0.34 -5.84 -5.06
C SER A 304 -1.17 -6.10 -5.05
N SER A 305 -1.78 -6.30 -3.89
CA SER A 305 -3.24 -6.46 -3.73
C SER A 305 -4.03 -5.23 -4.21
N GLU A 306 -3.59 -4.02 -3.85
CA GLU A 306 -4.19 -2.77 -4.31
C GLU A 306 -4.00 -2.59 -5.82
N ALA A 307 -2.79 -2.81 -6.32
CA ALA A 307 -2.48 -2.70 -7.76
C ALA A 307 -3.34 -3.66 -8.58
N ASN A 308 -3.51 -4.91 -8.12
CA ASN A 308 -4.37 -5.91 -8.73
C ASN A 308 -5.83 -5.45 -8.74
N CYS A 309 -6.35 -4.97 -7.60
CA CYS A 309 -7.71 -4.43 -7.52
C CYS A 309 -7.92 -3.23 -8.47
N TRP A 310 -6.94 -2.33 -8.57
CA TRP A 310 -7.03 -1.17 -9.46
C TRP A 310 -7.07 -1.58 -10.94
N CYS A 311 -6.23 -2.53 -11.33
CA CYS A 311 -6.24 -3.11 -12.68
C CYS A 311 -7.56 -3.82 -13.01
N ILE A 312 -8.10 -4.62 -12.08
CA ILE A 312 -9.39 -5.29 -12.24
C ILE A 312 -10.53 -4.27 -12.35
N ARG A 313 -10.51 -3.19 -11.55
CA ARG A 313 -11.47 -2.08 -11.64
C ARG A 313 -11.48 -1.46 -13.03
N ALA A 314 -10.31 -1.16 -13.58
CA ALA A 314 -10.20 -0.55 -14.91
C ALA A 314 -10.83 -1.44 -15.99
N LEU A 315 -10.57 -2.75 -15.96
CA LEU A 315 -11.20 -3.70 -16.89
C LEU A 315 -12.71 -3.79 -16.69
N GLN A 316 -13.17 -3.83 -15.44
CA GLN A 316 -14.58 -3.85 -15.11
C GLN A 316 -15.30 -2.61 -15.66
N GLN A 317 -14.72 -1.41 -15.48
CA GLN A 317 -15.31 -0.15 -15.94
C GLN A 317 -15.45 -0.15 -17.46
N GLU A 318 -14.36 -0.46 -18.17
CA GLU A 318 -14.35 -0.52 -19.63
C GLU A 318 -15.36 -1.54 -20.18
N LEU A 319 -15.48 -2.71 -19.55
CA LEU A 319 -16.44 -3.75 -19.98
C LEU A 319 -17.89 -3.35 -19.73
N ARG A 320 -18.20 -2.65 -18.61
CA ARG A 320 -19.56 -2.15 -18.34
C ARG A 320 -19.98 -1.03 -19.28
N GLU A 321 -19.04 -0.27 -19.81
CA GLU A 321 -19.34 0.75 -20.82
C GLU A 321 -19.61 0.13 -22.20
N LYS A 322 -18.93 -0.97 -22.53
CA LYS A 322 -19.02 -1.65 -23.84
C LYS A 322 -20.05 -2.77 -23.91
N SER A 323 -20.55 -3.25 -22.76
CA SER A 323 -21.49 -4.35 -22.67
C SER A 323 -22.60 -4.05 -21.68
N THR A 324 -23.82 -4.44 -22.01
CA THR A 324 -24.98 -4.39 -21.10
C THR A 324 -24.91 -5.47 -20.02
N SER A 325 -24.11 -6.52 -20.23
CA SER A 325 -23.95 -7.64 -19.31
C SER A 325 -22.88 -7.35 -18.26
N LYS A 326 -23.11 -7.75 -17.01
CA LYS A 326 -22.10 -7.60 -15.93
C LYS A 326 -20.93 -8.57 -16.17
N PRO A 327 -19.67 -8.10 -16.14
CA PRO A 327 -18.53 -9.00 -16.29
C PRO A 327 -18.42 -9.97 -15.12
N ILE A 328 -17.83 -11.14 -15.40
CA ILE A 328 -17.55 -12.19 -14.42
C ILE A 328 -16.04 -12.24 -14.18
N LEU A 329 -15.63 -12.30 -12.92
CA LEU A 329 -14.23 -12.49 -12.52
C LEU A 329 -13.92 -13.99 -12.40
N VAL A 330 -12.90 -14.46 -13.09
CA VAL A 330 -12.48 -15.87 -13.08
C VAL A 330 -11.03 -15.99 -12.68
N TYR A 331 -10.69 -17.02 -11.90
CA TYR A 331 -9.33 -17.24 -11.40
C TYR A 331 -9.08 -18.73 -11.08
N ASP A 332 -7.83 -19.13 -10.89
CA ASP A 332 -7.46 -20.45 -10.34
C ASP A 332 -6.47 -20.33 -9.17
N ASN A 333 -5.20 -19.98 -9.45
CA ASN A 333 -4.15 -19.90 -8.41
C ASN A 333 -3.95 -18.48 -7.84
N PHE A 334 -4.80 -17.54 -8.21
CA PHE A 334 -4.74 -16.15 -7.76
C PHE A 334 -5.00 -16.01 -6.25
N ASP A 335 -4.49 -14.92 -5.64
CA ASP A 335 -4.73 -14.63 -4.23
C ASP A 335 -6.23 -14.40 -3.93
N GLU A 336 -6.81 -15.32 -3.17
CA GLU A 336 -8.24 -15.31 -2.83
C GLU A 336 -8.66 -14.07 -2.04
N VAL A 337 -7.76 -13.51 -1.20
CA VAL A 337 -8.06 -12.28 -0.45
C VAL A 337 -8.25 -11.12 -1.43
N THR A 338 -7.36 -10.98 -2.42
CA THR A 338 -7.44 -9.97 -3.46
C THR A 338 -8.66 -10.16 -4.35
N ILE A 339 -8.98 -11.39 -4.76
CA ILE A 339 -10.21 -11.68 -5.52
C ILE A 339 -11.45 -11.30 -4.72
N HIS A 340 -11.50 -11.64 -3.44
CA HIS A 340 -12.61 -11.29 -2.56
C HIS A 340 -12.77 -9.77 -2.42
N SER A 341 -11.67 -9.04 -2.25
CA SER A 341 -11.67 -7.57 -2.24
C SER A 341 -12.20 -7.00 -3.55
N ALA A 342 -11.69 -7.45 -4.69
CA ALA A 342 -12.14 -6.97 -6.01
C ALA A 342 -13.63 -7.27 -6.25
N ARG A 343 -14.11 -8.46 -5.89
CA ARG A 343 -15.53 -8.82 -5.94
C ARG A 343 -16.38 -7.85 -5.12
N THR A 344 -15.95 -7.59 -3.89
CA THR A 344 -16.69 -6.79 -2.92
C THR A 344 -16.70 -5.31 -3.32
N PHE A 345 -15.55 -4.75 -3.65
CA PHE A 345 -15.41 -3.33 -3.98
C PHE A 345 -16.15 -2.96 -5.26
N PHE A 346 -16.17 -3.86 -6.25
CA PHE A 346 -16.66 -3.55 -7.59
C PHE A 346 -17.97 -4.26 -7.95
N GLY A 347 -18.53 -5.04 -7.03
CA GLY A 347 -19.77 -5.79 -7.23
C GLY A 347 -19.67 -6.79 -8.38
N LEU A 348 -18.60 -7.59 -8.40
CA LEU A 348 -18.36 -8.63 -9.40
C LEU A 348 -18.79 -10.01 -8.88
N GLU A 349 -19.36 -10.83 -9.75
CA GLU A 349 -19.42 -12.27 -9.50
C GLU A 349 -18.05 -12.89 -9.75
N SER A 350 -17.62 -13.81 -8.89
CA SER A 350 -16.32 -14.46 -8.98
C SER A 350 -16.46 -15.98 -9.02
N TYR A 351 -15.78 -16.65 -9.93
CA TYR A 351 -15.74 -18.12 -10.02
C TYR A 351 -14.30 -18.63 -10.08
N ARG A 352 -14.02 -19.66 -9.28
CA ARG A 352 -12.75 -20.38 -9.35
C ARG A 352 -12.88 -21.54 -10.34
N VAL A 353 -11.93 -21.65 -11.26
CA VAL A 353 -11.76 -22.80 -12.15
C VAL A 353 -10.51 -23.59 -11.76
N SER A 354 -10.34 -24.79 -12.30
CA SER A 354 -9.13 -25.60 -12.11
C SER A 354 -8.43 -25.77 -13.46
N LEU A 355 -7.33 -25.07 -13.69
CA LEU A 355 -6.57 -25.16 -14.94
C LEU A 355 -5.84 -26.51 -15.08
N SER A 356 -5.71 -27.28 -14.00
CA SER A 356 -5.19 -28.65 -14.01
C SER A 356 -6.24 -29.72 -14.31
N ALA A 357 -7.53 -29.35 -14.40
CA ALA A 357 -8.60 -30.29 -14.73
C ALA A 357 -8.70 -30.54 -16.24
N ASN A 358 -9.66 -31.34 -16.68
CA ASN A 358 -9.93 -31.53 -18.10
C ASN A 358 -10.30 -30.18 -18.74
N VAL A 359 -9.46 -29.71 -19.67
CA VAL A 359 -9.58 -28.39 -20.31
C VAL A 359 -10.90 -28.24 -21.08
N VAL A 360 -11.39 -29.31 -21.71
CA VAL A 360 -12.63 -29.27 -22.49
C VAL A 360 -13.84 -29.15 -21.58
N ASP A 361 -13.88 -29.92 -20.49
CA ASP A 361 -14.98 -29.87 -19.53
C ASP A 361 -14.99 -28.54 -18.78
N THR A 362 -13.83 -28.07 -18.32
CA THR A 362 -13.68 -26.76 -17.66
C THR A 362 -14.18 -25.62 -18.54
N CYS A 363 -13.92 -25.68 -19.85
CA CYS A 363 -14.41 -24.69 -20.81
C CYS A 363 -15.91 -24.79 -21.06
N ARG A 364 -16.45 -26.02 -21.11
CA ARG A 364 -17.90 -26.23 -21.21
C ARG A 364 -18.61 -25.61 -20.02
N ASP A 365 -18.09 -25.85 -18.82
CA ASP A 365 -18.64 -25.30 -17.58
C ASP A 365 -18.53 -23.79 -17.57
N LEU A 366 -17.36 -23.25 -17.94
CA LEU A 366 -17.16 -21.81 -18.02
C LEU A 366 -18.09 -21.14 -19.04
N MET A 367 -18.29 -21.73 -20.22
CA MET A 367 -19.24 -21.25 -21.23
C MET A 367 -20.68 -21.27 -20.71
N ALA A 368 -21.08 -22.33 -20.00
CA ALA A 368 -22.41 -22.45 -19.41
C ALA A 368 -22.63 -21.39 -18.32
N MET A 369 -21.65 -21.20 -17.43
CA MET A 369 -21.71 -20.24 -16.32
C MET A 369 -21.71 -18.78 -16.78
N THR A 370 -21.06 -18.49 -17.90
CA THR A 370 -20.97 -17.13 -18.45
C THR A 370 -22.11 -16.82 -19.43
N ARG A 371 -23.09 -17.72 -19.57
CA ARG A 371 -24.28 -17.53 -20.42
C ARG A 371 -25.41 -16.87 -19.65
N GLU A 372 -25.95 -15.78 -20.18
CA GLU A 372 -27.13 -15.09 -19.64
C GLU A 372 -28.16 -14.92 -20.76
N GLY A 373 -29.18 -15.79 -20.76
CA GLY A 373 -30.11 -15.92 -21.87
C GLY A 373 -29.38 -16.28 -23.18
N ASN A 374 -29.47 -15.39 -24.17
CA ASN A 374 -28.81 -15.53 -25.46
C ASN A 374 -27.45 -14.81 -25.57
N GLN A 375 -27.00 -14.16 -24.50
CA GLN A 375 -25.74 -13.40 -24.48
C GLN A 375 -24.65 -14.13 -23.71
N GLN A 376 -23.41 -13.97 -24.17
CA GLN A 376 -22.23 -14.40 -23.42
C GLN A 376 -21.70 -13.20 -22.62
N ARG A 377 -21.70 -13.31 -21.29
CA ARG A 377 -21.15 -12.29 -20.40
C ARG A 377 -19.62 -12.23 -20.60
N PRO A 378 -19.01 -11.03 -20.61
CA PRO A 378 -17.57 -10.90 -20.70
C PRO A 378 -16.88 -11.41 -19.42
N VAL A 379 -15.70 -12.00 -19.59
CA VAL A 379 -14.89 -12.59 -18.51
C VAL A 379 -13.63 -11.75 -18.29
N ILE A 380 -13.35 -11.42 -17.04
CA ILE A 380 -12.03 -10.97 -16.59
C ILE A 380 -11.34 -12.18 -15.98
N PHE A 381 -10.32 -12.72 -16.64
CA PHE A 381 -9.50 -13.77 -16.06
C PHE A 381 -8.33 -13.14 -15.30
N ALA A 382 -8.27 -13.34 -13.98
CA ALA A 382 -7.16 -12.93 -13.13
C ALA A 382 -6.17 -14.09 -13.00
N ALA A 383 -5.01 -13.95 -13.65
CA ALA A 383 -3.96 -14.95 -13.66
C ALA A 383 -2.77 -14.50 -12.82
N THR A 384 -2.16 -15.41 -12.05
CA THR A 384 -0.89 -15.15 -11.35
C THR A 384 0.26 -15.87 -12.02
N MET A 385 1.40 -15.19 -12.15
CA MET A 385 2.63 -15.81 -12.64
C MET A 385 3.46 -16.43 -11.52
N ALA A 386 3.23 -16.04 -10.28
CA ALA A 386 3.71 -16.75 -9.11
C ALA A 386 3.04 -16.18 -7.85
N SER A 387 2.13 -16.93 -7.28
CA SER A 387 1.53 -16.63 -5.99
C SER A 387 2.57 -16.68 -4.86
N ARG A 388 2.15 -16.29 -3.65
CA ARG A 388 2.96 -16.43 -2.43
C ARG A 388 3.34 -17.88 -2.12
N ASP A 389 2.53 -18.84 -2.56
CA ASP A 389 2.80 -20.29 -2.43
C ASP A 389 3.59 -20.85 -3.63
N GLY A 390 4.07 -19.98 -4.52
CA GLY A 390 4.82 -20.35 -5.72
C GLY A 390 3.98 -20.99 -6.83
N ARG A 391 2.64 -21.00 -6.71
CA ARG A 391 1.76 -21.50 -7.79
C ARG A 391 1.65 -20.49 -8.93
N CYS A 392 1.52 -20.97 -10.17
CA CYS A 392 1.33 -20.14 -11.36
C CYS A 392 0.17 -20.66 -12.22
N ASP A 393 -0.52 -19.76 -12.91
CA ASP A 393 -1.58 -20.13 -13.85
C ASP A 393 -1.02 -20.46 -15.24
N ASN A 394 -1.67 -21.42 -15.92
CA ASN A 394 -1.28 -21.85 -17.25
C ASN A 394 -1.85 -20.91 -18.33
N LEU A 395 -1.00 -20.02 -18.85
CA LEU A 395 -1.38 -19.05 -19.88
C LEU A 395 -1.83 -19.70 -21.20
N ASP A 396 -1.29 -20.86 -21.58
CA ASP A 396 -1.70 -21.54 -22.83
C ASP A 396 -3.17 -22.01 -22.76
N ILE A 397 -3.59 -22.52 -21.60
CA ILE A 397 -4.98 -22.91 -21.36
C ILE A 397 -5.90 -21.68 -21.34
N ILE A 398 -5.47 -20.58 -20.73
CA ILE A 398 -6.25 -19.33 -20.70
C ILE A 398 -6.41 -18.74 -22.10
N CYS A 399 -5.34 -18.71 -22.91
CA CYS A 399 -5.38 -18.32 -24.32
C CYS A 399 -6.28 -19.24 -25.15
N TRP A 400 -6.35 -20.53 -24.82
CA TRP A 400 -7.28 -21.45 -25.46
C TRP A 400 -8.74 -21.14 -25.08
N PHE A 401 -9.03 -20.83 -23.81
CA PHE A 401 -10.36 -20.37 -23.39
C PHE A 401 -10.79 -19.09 -24.11
N SER A 402 -9.88 -18.10 -24.28
CA SER A 402 -10.23 -16.83 -24.95
C SER A 402 -10.62 -16.98 -26.41
N LYS A 403 -10.35 -18.12 -27.05
CA LYS A 403 -10.82 -18.43 -28.42
C LYS A 403 -12.30 -18.84 -28.45
N LYS A 404 -12.90 -19.14 -27.30
CA LYS A 404 -14.27 -19.65 -27.15
C LYS A 404 -15.20 -18.71 -26.40
N ILE A 405 -14.65 -17.89 -25.49
CA ILE A 405 -15.39 -16.95 -24.66
C ILE A 405 -14.79 -15.54 -24.76
N PRO A 406 -15.61 -14.47 -24.64
CA PRO A 406 -15.12 -13.10 -24.60
C PRO A 406 -14.36 -12.87 -23.30
N LEU A 407 -13.04 -13.02 -23.35
CA LEU A 407 -12.16 -13.02 -22.17
C LEU A 407 -11.09 -11.94 -22.31
N VAL A 408 -10.99 -11.10 -21.28
CA VAL A 408 -9.87 -10.18 -21.08
C VAL A 408 -8.99 -10.72 -19.96
N LEU A 409 -7.69 -10.49 -20.08
CA LEU A 409 -6.68 -11.05 -19.19
C LEU A 409 -6.06 -9.97 -18.30
N HIS A 410 -6.11 -10.21 -16.99
CA HIS A 410 -5.32 -9.51 -15.98
C HIS A 410 -4.20 -10.44 -15.49
N VAL A 411 -2.97 -9.94 -15.40
CA VAL A 411 -1.81 -10.73 -14.96
C VAL A 411 -1.15 -10.11 -13.73
N ASP A 412 -1.07 -10.87 -12.65
CA ASP A 412 -0.23 -10.56 -11.50
C ASP A 412 1.18 -11.13 -11.69
N ALA A 413 2.12 -10.24 -11.97
CA ALA A 413 3.55 -10.54 -12.02
C ALA A 413 4.32 -9.75 -10.93
N SER A 414 3.66 -9.40 -9.82
CA SER A 414 4.25 -8.60 -8.73
C SER A 414 5.55 -9.17 -8.16
N ARG A 415 5.70 -10.49 -8.05
CA ARG A 415 6.97 -11.12 -7.60
C ARG A 415 8.06 -11.20 -8.67
N ASN A 416 7.67 -11.48 -9.92
CA ASN A 416 8.62 -11.99 -10.93
C ASN A 416 8.64 -11.20 -12.24
N PHE A 417 8.04 -10.01 -12.29
CA PHE A 417 8.00 -9.22 -13.52
C PHE A 417 9.40 -8.90 -14.07
N ASP A 418 10.36 -8.51 -13.22
CA ASP A 418 11.73 -8.26 -13.67
C ASP A 418 12.36 -9.55 -14.23
N TYR A 419 12.21 -10.67 -13.53
CA TYR A 419 12.66 -11.99 -14.00
C TYR A 419 12.10 -12.32 -15.40
N ILE A 420 10.79 -12.33 -15.57
CA ILE A 420 10.17 -12.76 -16.84
C ILE A 420 10.44 -11.81 -18.00
N THR A 421 10.65 -10.51 -17.75
CA THR A 421 10.77 -9.50 -18.80
C THR A 421 12.21 -9.22 -19.23
N THR A 422 13.21 -9.48 -18.37
CA THR A 422 14.61 -9.15 -18.70
C THR A 422 15.42 -10.31 -19.27
N LEU A 423 14.96 -11.57 -19.14
CA LEU A 423 15.64 -12.72 -19.76
C LEU A 423 15.80 -12.55 -21.27
N SER A 424 16.94 -13.03 -21.80
CA SER A 424 17.15 -13.14 -23.24
C SER A 424 16.12 -14.07 -23.89
N ASP A 425 15.87 -13.87 -25.18
CA ASP A 425 14.91 -14.71 -25.92
C ASP A 425 15.33 -16.18 -25.95
N ALA A 426 16.64 -16.45 -25.99
CA ALA A 426 17.17 -17.81 -25.93
C ALA A 426 16.89 -18.47 -24.57
N THR A 427 17.21 -17.79 -23.47
CA THR A 427 16.96 -18.32 -22.11
C THR A 427 15.47 -18.49 -21.85
N ARG A 428 14.66 -17.52 -22.25
CA ARG A 428 13.20 -17.57 -22.13
C ARG A 428 12.60 -18.79 -22.83
N LYS A 429 12.99 -19.04 -24.09
CA LYS A 429 12.55 -20.22 -24.86
C LYS A 429 12.98 -21.52 -24.18
N ARG A 430 14.23 -21.58 -23.71
CA ARG A 430 14.76 -22.74 -22.96
C ARG A 430 13.95 -23.05 -21.70
N LEU A 431 13.45 -22.02 -21.02
CA LEU A 431 12.68 -22.14 -19.77
C LEU A 431 11.16 -22.25 -20.01
N GLY A 432 10.68 -22.19 -21.25
CA GLY A 432 9.25 -22.22 -21.56
C GLY A 432 8.47 -20.99 -21.07
N ILE A 433 9.14 -19.86 -20.87
CA ILE A 433 8.50 -18.62 -20.39
C ILE A 433 7.87 -17.89 -21.57
N LYS A 434 6.57 -17.60 -21.52
CA LYS A 434 5.92 -16.78 -22.55
C LYS A 434 6.28 -15.30 -22.39
N ARG A 435 6.37 -14.57 -23.52
CA ARG A 435 6.53 -13.12 -23.50
C ARG A 435 5.18 -12.48 -23.16
N LEU A 436 5.18 -11.47 -22.30
CA LEU A 436 4.00 -10.64 -22.04
C LEU A 436 4.04 -9.35 -22.87
N THR A 437 2.88 -8.94 -23.34
CA THR A 437 2.64 -7.66 -23.99
C THR A 437 1.41 -6.99 -23.36
N LEU A 438 1.47 -5.69 -23.11
CA LEU A 438 0.32 -4.91 -22.65
C LEU A 438 -0.56 -4.57 -23.85
N SER A 439 -1.77 -5.13 -23.86
CA SER A 439 -2.73 -4.97 -24.95
C SER A 439 -3.35 -3.59 -24.94
N LYS A 440 -3.35 -2.91 -26.09
CA LYS A 440 -4.01 -1.60 -26.28
C LYS A 440 -5.48 -1.71 -26.68
N SER A 441 -6.03 -2.92 -26.82
CA SER A 441 -7.40 -3.14 -27.29
C SER A 441 -8.04 -4.35 -26.61
N LEU A 442 -9.25 -4.18 -26.06
CA LEU A 442 -10.03 -5.27 -25.46
C LEU A 442 -10.38 -6.41 -26.43
N PHE A 443 -10.29 -6.16 -27.74
CA PHE A 443 -10.67 -7.12 -28.78
C PHE A 443 -9.46 -7.86 -29.37
N GLN A 444 -8.26 -7.58 -28.88
CA GLN A 444 -7.06 -8.25 -29.33
C GLN A 444 -7.07 -9.73 -28.88
N PRO A 445 -6.70 -10.69 -29.75
CA PRO A 445 -6.46 -12.06 -29.31
C PRO A 445 -5.41 -12.11 -28.20
N LEU A 446 -5.62 -12.95 -27.18
CA LEU A 446 -4.62 -13.10 -26.13
C LEU A 446 -3.32 -13.72 -26.65
N GLU A 447 -3.41 -14.71 -27.54
CA GLU A 447 -2.24 -15.30 -28.18
C GLU A 447 -1.89 -14.52 -29.45
N LEU A 448 -0.69 -13.94 -29.49
CA LEU A 448 -0.19 -13.17 -30.62
C LEU A 448 0.63 -14.03 -31.58
N ARG A 449 0.84 -13.51 -32.80
CA ARG A 449 1.54 -14.23 -33.87
C ARG A 449 3.01 -14.53 -33.57
N ASP A 450 3.60 -13.84 -32.61
CA ASP A 450 4.98 -14.01 -32.15
C ASP A 450 5.08 -14.88 -30.88
N ASP A 451 4.03 -15.66 -30.58
CA ASP A 451 3.87 -16.50 -29.38
C ASP A 451 3.85 -15.71 -28.05
N SER A 452 3.73 -14.38 -28.11
CA SER A 452 3.52 -13.57 -26.91
C SER A 452 2.06 -13.59 -26.46
N VAL A 453 1.86 -13.36 -25.17
CA VAL A 453 0.54 -13.29 -24.52
C VAL A 453 0.21 -11.82 -24.26
N ALA A 454 -0.88 -11.35 -24.85
CA ALA A 454 -1.44 -10.04 -24.65
C ALA A 454 -2.26 -10.01 -23.35
N ALA A 455 -1.78 -9.27 -22.35
CA ALA A 455 -2.51 -8.99 -21.12
C ALA A 455 -3.06 -7.57 -21.18
N HIS A 456 -4.30 -7.36 -20.73
CA HIS A 456 -4.95 -6.06 -20.79
C HIS A 456 -4.55 -5.16 -19.62
N THR A 457 -4.23 -5.78 -18.49
CA THR A 457 -3.58 -5.12 -17.35
C THR A 457 -2.56 -6.06 -16.74
N ILE A 458 -1.49 -5.50 -16.18
CA ILE A 458 -0.39 -6.26 -15.58
C ILE A 458 0.02 -5.59 -14.27
N VAL A 459 0.14 -6.33 -13.17
CA VAL A 459 0.87 -5.84 -11.99
C VAL A 459 2.34 -6.20 -12.13
N ALA A 460 3.19 -5.19 -12.23
CA ALA A 460 4.61 -5.31 -12.48
C ALA A 460 5.42 -4.98 -11.22
N GLY A 461 6.04 -5.99 -10.61
CA GLY A 461 6.99 -5.82 -9.50
C GLY A 461 8.35 -6.44 -9.82
N GLY A 462 8.88 -7.28 -8.95
CA GLY A 462 10.23 -7.85 -9.02
C GLY A 462 11.14 -7.42 -7.86
N ALA A 463 12.37 -7.95 -7.84
CA ALA A 463 13.40 -7.64 -6.83
C ALA A 463 12.81 -7.53 -5.40
N ASP A 464 12.22 -8.65 -4.97
CA ASP A 464 11.43 -8.76 -3.74
C ASP A 464 12.27 -8.37 -2.52
N HIS A 465 11.96 -7.24 -1.91
CA HIS A 465 12.61 -6.77 -0.68
C HIS A 465 11.70 -6.88 0.55
N THR A 466 10.43 -7.25 0.37
CA THR A 466 9.42 -7.31 1.41
C THR A 466 8.47 -8.48 1.20
N GLU A 467 7.95 -9.02 2.31
CA GLU A 467 6.92 -10.06 2.31
C GLU A 467 5.58 -9.59 1.73
N VAL A 468 5.27 -8.29 1.90
CA VAL A 468 4.19 -7.64 1.16
C VAL A 468 4.83 -6.98 -0.06
N SER A 469 4.71 -7.64 -1.22
CA SER A 469 5.30 -7.15 -2.46
C SER A 469 4.64 -5.85 -2.91
N PHE A 470 5.47 -4.89 -3.29
CA PHE A 470 5.02 -3.72 -4.03
C PHE A 470 4.96 -4.04 -5.52
N GLY A 471 3.98 -3.47 -6.20
CA GLY A 471 3.79 -3.64 -7.63
C GLY A 471 3.24 -2.39 -8.29
N ILE A 472 3.50 -2.27 -9.58
CA ILE A 472 2.95 -1.21 -10.42
C ILE A 472 1.76 -1.78 -11.16
N GLY A 473 0.56 -1.24 -10.93
CA GLY A 473 -0.56 -1.55 -11.81
C GLY A 473 -0.32 -0.89 -13.17
N LEU A 474 -0.17 -1.67 -14.23
CA LEU A 474 0.02 -1.19 -15.60
C LEU A 474 -1.25 -1.43 -16.42
N LYS A 475 -1.71 -0.38 -17.10
CA LYS A 475 -2.75 -0.42 -18.13
C LYS A 475 -2.40 0.53 -19.28
N PRO A 476 -2.93 0.32 -20.49
CA PRO A 476 -2.89 1.37 -21.52
C PRO A 476 -3.53 2.65 -20.97
N ALA A 477 -2.99 3.82 -21.33
CA ALA A 477 -3.55 5.09 -20.89
C ALA A 477 -5.06 5.21 -21.20
N SER A 478 -5.48 4.72 -22.38
CA SER A 478 -6.87 4.74 -22.84
C SER A 478 -7.84 3.84 -22.10
N LEU A 479 -7.37 2.88 -21.29
CA LEU A 479 -8.26 1.90 -20.62
C LEU A 479 -8.89 2.51 -19.37
N GLY A 480 -10.22 2.59 -19.30
CA GLY A 480 -10.94 3.15 -18.15
C GLY A 480 -10.83 4.67 -18.00
N ASP A 481 -10.46 5.38 -19.08
CA ASP A 481 -10.23 6.84 -19.10
C ASP A 481 -11.40 7.61 -19.74
N ASN A 482 -12.57 6.99 -19.90
CA ASN A 482 -13.69 7.54 -20.68
C ASN A 482 -14.45 8.70 -20.02
N GLN A 483 -14.00 9.20 -18.87
CA GLN A 483 -14.51 10.44 -18.27
C GLN A 483 -13.34 11.20 -17.65
N MET A 484 -13.24 12.51 -17.92
CA MET A 484 -12.43 13.41 -17.09
C MET A 484 -12.75 13.11 -15.63
N HIS A 485 -11.85 12.42 -14.92
CA HIS A 485 -12.04 12.15 -13.51
C HIS A 485 -12.28 13.49 -12.82
N PRO A 486 -13.47 13.71 -12.21
CA PRO A 486 -13.78 15.00 -11.62
C PRO A 486 -12.70 15.30 -10.59
N ARG A 487 -12.02 16.44 -10.75
CA ARG A 487 -11.00 16.86 -9.79
C ARG A 487 -11.67 17.10 -8.44
N VAL A 488 -11.07 16.55 -7.40
CA VAL A 488 -11.57 16.64 -6.04
C VAL A 488 -10.76 17.73 -5.32
N ALA A 489 -11.44 18.79 -4.87
CA ALA A 489 -10.77 20.02 -4.43
C ALA A 489 -9.80 19.81 -3.24
N TYR A 490 -10.13 18.93 -2.29
CA TYR A 490 -9.29 18.71 -1.11
C TYR A 490 -8.02 17.90 -1.40
N ILE A 491 -8.00 17.10 -2.48
CA ILE A 491 -6.77 16.44 -2.99
C ILE A 491 -6.13 17.18 -4.16
N ARG A 492 -6.74 18.28 -4.62
CA ARG A 492 -6.26 19.16 -5.71
C ARG A 492 -5.96 18.42 -7.03
N GLY A 493 -6.54 17.24 -7.23
CA GLY A 493 -6.26 16.34 -8.35
C GLY A 493 -7.43 15.40 -8.65
N PRO A 494 -7.32 14.59 -9.71
CA PRO A 494 -8.30 13.55 -10.01
C PRO A 494 -8.18 12.39 -9.01
N ASP A 495 -9.30 11.74 -8.73
CA ASP A 495 -9.38 10.58 -7.86
C ASP A 495 -9.15 9.26 -8.63
N SER A 496 -7.96 9.13 -9.21
CA SER A 496 -7.65 8.08 -10.18
C SER A 496 -7.00 6.83 -9.57
N THR A 497 -6.48 6.93 -8.34
CA THR A 497 -5.91 5.81 -7.56
C THR A 497 -6.98 5.17 -6.67
N LEU A 498 -6.73 3.96 -6.13
CA LEU A 498 -7.61 3.41 -5.09
C LEU A 498 -7.36 4.11 -3.75
N SER A 499 -6.10 4.25 -3.34
CA SER A 499 -5.67 5.04 -2.19
C SER A 499 -5.77 6.55 -2.42
N GLY A 500 -6.05 7.31 -1.36
CA GLY A 500 -5.94 8.77 -1.34
C GLY A 500 -4.49 9.20 -1.09
N SER A 501 -4.10 9.25 0.19
CA SER A 501 -2.68 9.34 0.59
C SER A 501 -1.96 8.03 0.20
N ARG A 502 -0.71 8.10 -0.24
CA ARG A 502 0.11 6.93 -0.63
C ARG A 502 1.52 7.07 -0.09
N ASP A 503 2.12 5.97 0.34
CA ASP A 503 3.53 5.97 0.73
C ASP A 503 4.44 6.31 -0.47
N SER A 504 5.28 7.34 -0.33
CA SER A 504 6.22 7.76 -1.37
C SER A 504 7.57 7.02 -1.35
N LEU A 505 7.86 6.20 -0.33
CA LEU A 505 9.10 5.42 -0.26
C LEU A 505 9.11 4.21 -1.22
N PRO A 506 8.05 3.37 -1.30
CA PRO A 506 8.02 2.25 -2.25
C PRO A 506 8.30 2.66 -3.71
N PRO A 507 7.67 3.71 -4.29
CA PRO A 507 7.99 4.13 -5.65
C PRO A 507 9.44 4.57 -5.80
N LEU A 508 10.01 5.26 -4.82
CA LEU A 508 11.41 5.64 -4.83
C LEU A 508 12.33 4.41 -4.80
N ILE A 509 12.09 3.45 -3.90
CA ILE A 509 12.91 2.24 -3.77
C ILE A 509 12.89 1.43 -5.07
N MET A 510 11.72 1.20 -5.65
CA MET A 510 11.59 0.48 -6.92
C MET A 510 12.28 1.24 -8.08
N ALA A 511 12.15 2.56 -8.13
CA ALA A 511 12.83 3.37 -9.14
C ALA A 511 14.35 3.34 -8.99
N LEU A 512 14.86 3.34 -7.75
CA LEU A 512 16.30 3.22 -7.49
C LEU A 512 16.84 1.84 -7.86
N GLN A 513 16.07 0.77 -7.67
CA GLN A 513 16.42 -0.55 -8.19
C GLN A 513 16.50 -0.53 -9.72
N GLU A 514 15.52 0.08 -10.40
CA GLU A 514 15.52 0.25 -11.86
C GLU A 514 16.75 1.04 -12.35
N ILE A 515 17.11 2.13 -11.68
CA ILE A 515 18.30 2.93 -11.98
C ILE A 515 19.58 2.14 -11.75
N ARG A 516 19.64 1.38 -10.65
CA ARG A 516 20.81 0.62 -10.20
C ARG A 516 21.15 -0.53 -11.15
N PHE A 517 20.16 -1.33 -11.53
CA PHE A 517 20.38 -2.53 -12.32
C PHE A 517 20.10 -2.31 -13.81
N GLY A 518 19.01 -1.58 -14.11
CA GLY A 518 18.44 -1.49 -15.44
C GLY A 518 18.13 -2.87 -16.04
N ARG A 519 17.72 -2.89 -17.31
CA ARG A 519 17.41 -4.15 -18.01
C ARG A 519 18.58 -5.13 -18.02
N ARG A 520 19.80 -4.64 -18.28
CA ARG A 520 21.00 -5.47 -18.41
C ARG A 520 21.41 -6.09 -17.08
N GLY A 521 21.41 -5.33 -15.99
CA GLY A 521 21.78 -5.85 -14.68
C GLY A 521 20.80 -6.90 -14.17
N PHE A 522 19.50 -6.64 -14.33
CA PHE A 522 18.48 -7.65 -14.03
C PHE A 522 18.65 -8.91 -14.89
N GLN A 523 18.91 -8.77 -16.20
CA GLN A 523 19.15 -9.91 -17.06
C GLN A 523 20.35 -10.75 -16.57
N GLU A 524 21.51 -10.12 -16.33
CA GLU A 524 22.72 -10.82 -15.88
C GLU A 524 22.49 -11.56 -14.55
N ILE A 525 21.79 -10.93 -13.59
CA ILE A 525 21.44 -11.57 -12.31
C ILE A 525 20.49 -12.75 -12.54
N TYR A 526 19.36 -12.53 -13.20
CA TYR A 526 18.31 -13.54 -13.32
C TYR A 526 18.68 -14.73 -14.22
N GLU A 527 19.48 -14.52 -15.27
CA GLU A 527 19.99 -15.63 -16.09
C GLU A 527 20.91 -16.51 -15.25
N LYS A 528 21.77 -15.91 -14.42
CA LYS A 528 22.63 -16.64 -13.49
C LYS A 528 21.83 -17.46 -12.48
N LEU A 529 20.81 -16.86 -11.86
CA LEU A 529 19.96 -17.56 -10.89
C LEU A 529 19.18 -18.71 -11.55
N ALA A 530 18.69 -18.53 -12.77
CA ALA A 530 18.03 -19.57 -13.53
C ALA A 530 18.97 -20.75 -13.84
N GLU A 531 20.24 -20.51 -14.18
CA GLU A 531 21.24 -21.56 -14.39
C GLU A 531 21.53 -22.36 -13.12
N ILE A 532 21.63 -21.67 -11.97
CA ILE A 532 21.82 -22.30 -10.66
C ILE A 532 20.64 -23.21 -10.34
N ARG A 533 19.42 -22.68 -10.52
CA ARG A 533 18.19 -23.45 -10.35
C ARG A 533 18.20 -24.70 -11.22
N MET A 534 18.45 -24.58 -12.52
CA MET A 534 18.49 -25.74 -13.43
C MET A 534 19.52 -26.79 -13.02
N SER A 535 20.68 -26.35 -12.52
CA SER A 535 21.74 -27.26 -12.04
C SER A 535 21.29 -28.04 -10.79
N LEU A 536 20.58 -27.39 -9.86
CA LEU A 536 19.99 -28.07 -8.70
C LEU A 536 18.90 -29.06 -9.10
N LEU A 537 18.05 -28.71 -10.06
CA LEU A 537 16.98 -29.60 -10.54
C LEU A 537 17.54 -30.90 -11.13
N GLN A 538 18.59 -30.82 -11.94
CA GLN A 538 19.30 -32.00 -12.45
C GLN A 538 19.88 -32.86 -11.31
N ALA A 539 20.33 -32.24 -10.21
CA ALA A 539 20.81 -32.95 -9.05
C ALA A 539 19.69 -33.71 -8.35
N PHE A 540 18.56 -33.05 -8.12
CA PHE A 540 17.40 -33.63 -7.46
C PHE A 540 16.81 -34.78 -8.26
N GLU A 541 16.77 -34.66 -9.58
CA GLU A 541 16.37 -35.74 -10.48
C GLU A 541 17.27 -36.97 -10.31
N VAL A 542 18.60 -36.80 -10.31
CA VAL A 542 19.56 -37.89 -10.07
C VAL A 542 19.39 -38.52 -8.68
N MET A 543 18.97 -37.73 -7.70
CA MET A 543 18.73 -38.17 -6.32
C MET A 543 17.32 -38.76 -6.12
N GLY A 544 16.48 -38.80 -7.15
CA GLY A 544 15.09 -39.28 -7.06
C GLY A 544 14.20 -38.40 -6.18
N VAL A 545 14.50 -37.11 -6.08
CA VAL A 545 13.78 -36.16 -5.22
C VAL A 545 12.74 -35.44 -6.05
N GLU A 546 11.47 -35.64 -5.70
CA GLU A 546 10.35 -35.00 -6.38
C GLU A 546 10.19 -33.54 -5.93
N VAL A 547 10.27 -32.63 -6.90
CA VAL A 547 10.07 -31.19 -6.71
C VAL A 547 9.15 -30.62 -7.77
N HIS A 548 8.40 -29.57 -7.42
CA HIS A 548 7.65 -28.76 -8.36
C HIS A 548 8.39 -27.46 -8.67
N THR A 549 8.38 -27.07 -9.94
CA THR A 549 9.18 -25.95 -10.47
C THR A 549 8.33 -25.06 -11.36
N PRO A 550 7.82 -23.95 -10.82
CA PRO A 550 7.03 -23.00 -11.61
C PRO A 550 7.91 -22.35 -12.70
N PRO A 551 7.47 -22.24 -13.97
CA PRO A 551 8.29 -21.68 -15.04
C PRO A 551 8.59 -20.19 -14.83
N TYR A 552 7.69 -19.46 -14.18
CA TYR A 552 7.76 -17.99 -14.06
C TYR A 552 8.36 -17.50 -12.75
N SER A 553 8.94 -18.39 -11.94
CA SER A 553 9.65 -18.02 -10.72
C SER A 553 10.96 -18.81 -10.58
N LEU A 554 11.81 -18.34 -9.68
CA LEU A 554 13.03 -19.02 -9.26
C LEU A 554 12.80 -19.99 -8.09
N ASP A 555 11.54 -20.36 -7.84
CA ASP A 555 11.17 -21.23 -6.74
C ASP A 555 11.48 -22.70 -7.05
N ILE A 556 11.76 -23.45 -5.99
CA ILE A 556 11.78 -24.91 -5.95
C ILE A 556 10.88 -25.33 -4.79
N ILE A 557 9.86 -26.14 -5.08
CA ILE A 557 8.84 -26.53 -4.11
C ILE A 557 8.98 -28.03 -3.83
N PHE A 558 9.38 -28.38 -2.62
CA PHE A 558 9.50 -29.75 -2.14
C PHE A 558 8.14 -30.26 -1.69
N LYS A 559 7.69 -31.37 -2.29
CA LYS A 559 6.40 -31.95 -1.97
C LYS A 559 6.37 -32.50 -0.55
N SER A 560 5.32 -32.12 0.18
CA SER A 560 5.14 -32.53 1.58
C SER A 560 5.02 -34.05 1.71
N SER A 561 4.41 -34.70 0.72
CA SER A 561 4.26 -36.16 0.63
C SER A 561 5.58 -36.92 0.47
N SER A 562 6.65 -36.28 0.00
CA SER A 562 7.96 -36.89 -0.25
C SER A 562 9.04 -36.42 0.71
N CYS A 563 8.67 -35.68 1.77
CA CYS A 563 9.58 -34.97 2.67
C CYS A 563 9.30 -35.32 4.14
N SER A 564 10.29 -35.88 4.86
CA SER A 564 10.18 -36.11 6.30
C SER A 564 10.13 -34.80 7.09
N GLU A 565 9.56 -34.80 8.30
CA GLU A 565 9.52 -33.61 9.16
C GLU A 565 10.91 -33.07 9.50
N GLU A 566 11.89 -33.95 9.69
CA GLU A 566 13.30 -33.56 9.86
C GLU A 566 13.84 -32.80 8.65
N ARG A 567 13.53 -33.28 7.43
CA ARG A 567 13.92 -32.61 6.19
C ARG A 567 13.21 -31.26 6.04
N LYS A 568 11.92 -31.17 6.39
CA LYS A 568 11.18 -29.90 6.40
C LYS A 568 11.81 -28.90 7.37
N ALA A 569 12.12 -29.32 8.60
CA ALA A 569 12.78 -28.49 9.60
C ALA A 569 14.15 -27.99 9.10
N HIS A 570 14.93 -28.87 8.48
CA HIS A 570 16.21 -28.49 7.88
C HIS A 570 16.03 -27.47 6.75
N LEU A 571 15.12 -27.70 5.80
CA LEU A 571 14.83 -26.76 4.72
C LEU A 571 14.33 -25.40 5.24
N LYS A 572 13.49 -25.39 6.29
CA LYS A 572 13.05 -24.17 6.97
C LYS A 572 14.23 -23.42 7.59
N SER A 573 15.19 -24.12 8.21
CA SER A 573 16.41 -23.51 8.74
C SER A 573 17.27 -22.85 7.66
N LEU A 574 17.18 -23.35 6.42
CA LEU A 574 17.81 -22.78 5.22
C LEU A 574 16.94 -21.70 4.54
N GLY A 575 15.88 -21.21 5.19
CA GLY A 575 15.04 -20.13 4.67
C GLY A 575 13.81 -20.59 3.88
N GLY A 576 13.55 -21.90 3.85
CA GLY A 576 12.33 -22.44 3.25
C GLY A 576 11.08 -21.99 3.99
N VAL A 577 10.04 -21.68 3.22
CA VAL A 577 8.73 -21.26 3.73
C VAL A 577 7.72 -22.36 3.44
N GLU A 578 6.86 -22.65 4.42
CA GLU A 578 5.78 -23.60 4.25
C GLU A 578 4.62 -22.96 3.47
N THR A 579 4.19 -23.63 2.41
CA THR A 579 3.04 -23.23 1.59
C THR A 579 1.73 -23.66 2.24
N ARG A 580 0.59 -23.13 1.76
CA ARG A 580 -0.74 -23.58 2.21
C ARG A 580 -1.01 -25.08 2.03
N ALA A 581 -0.31 -25.75 1.12
CA ALA A 581 -0.43 -27.19 0.90
C ALA A 581 0.47 -28.03 1.84
N GLY A 582 1.22 -27.38 2.72
CA GLY A 582 2.25 -28.01 3.55
C GLY A 582 3.55 -28.30 2.81
N ASP A 583 3.64 -28.03 1.49
CA ASP A 583 4.89 -28.13 0.74
C ASP A 583 5.91 -27.08 1.25
N ILE A 584 7.21 -27.33 1.09
CA ILE A 584 8.26 -26.38 1.46
C ILE A 584 8.80 -25.69 0.21
N MET A 585 8.68 -24.37 0.15
CA MET A 585 9.18 -23.54 -0.94
C MET A 585 10.49 -22.85 -0.55
N ILE A 586 11.48 -22.95 -1.42
CA ILE A 586 12.70 -22.14 -1.38
C ILE A 586 12.83 -21.35 -2.68
N ALA A 587 13.57 -20.23 -2.67
CA ALA A 587 13.89 -19.49 -3.88
C ALA A 587 15.39 -19.37 -4.09
N ILE A 588 15.84 -19.43 -5.35
CA ILE A 588 17.24 -19.15 -5.69
C ILE A 588 17.44 -17.64 -5.79
N GLN A 589 18.11 -17.07 -4.78
CA GLN A 589 18.32 -15.62 -4.63
C GLN A 589 19.76 -15.19 -4.96
N PRO A 590 20.01 -13.88 -5.21
CA PRO A 590 21.35 -13.36 -5.48
C PRO A 590 22.41 -13.65 -4.42
N SER A 591 22.02 -13.75 -3.14
CA SER A 591 22.93 -14.02 -2.03
C SER A 591 23.33 -15.49 -1.88
N VAL A 592 22.70 -16.41 -2.63
CA VAL A 592 23.01 -17.85 -2.59
C VAL A 592 24.47 -18.09 -2.95
N LYS A 593 25.21 -18.70 -2.02
CA LYS A 593 26.60 -19.11 -2.18
C LYS A 593 26.72 -20.60 -2.43
N ARG A 594 27.91 -21.02 -2.86
CA ARG A 594 28.28 -22.43 -2.99
C ARG A 594 28.03 -23.23 -1.70
N SER A 595 28.40 -22.69 -0.54
CA SER A 595 28.14 -23.32 0.78
C SER A 595 26.66 -23.61 1.03
N ASP A 596 25.79 -22.73 0.55
CA ASP A 596 24.36 -22.79 0.81
C ASP A 596 23.74 -23.91 -0.06
N LEU A 597 24.20 -24.03 -1.31
CA LEU A 597 23.85 -25.15 -2.19
C LEU A 597 24.27 -26.49 -1.59
N LEU A 598 25.47 -26.59 -1.02
CA LEU A 598 25.95 -27.79 -0.33
C LEU A 598 25.07 -28.15 0.88
N SER A 599 24.59 -27.13 1.59
CA SER A 599 23.71 -27.29 2.76
C SER A 599 22.35 -27.85 2.35
N ILE A 600 21.76 -27.34 1.25
CA ILE A 600 20.53 -27.91 0.68
C ILE A 600 20.72 -29.37 0.29
N MET A 601 21.81 -29.72 -0.40
CA MET A 601 22.05 -31.10 -0.81
C MET A 601 22.18 -32.03 0.40
N SER A 602 22.82 -31.54 1.46
CA SER A 602 22.97 -32.26 2.73
C SER A 602 21.62 -32.46 3.44
N ALA A 603 20.73 -31.48 3.37
CA ALA A 603 19.37 -31.58 3.91
C ALA A 603 18.55 -32.68 3.22
N ILE A 604 18.80 -32.92 1.93
CA ILE A 604 17.99 -33.81 1.10
C ILE A 604 18.49 -35.26 1.17
N SER A 605 19.81 -35.49 1.04
CA SER A 605 20.39 -36.82 1.17
C SER A 605 21.73 -36.78 1.93
N PRO A 606 21.78 -37.29 3.16
CA PRO A 606 23.02 -37.41 3.92
C PRO A 606 24.04 -38.37 3.30
N ASP A 607 23.66 -39.31 2.42
CA ASP A 607 24.55 -40.37 1.92
C ASP A 607 24.94 -40.25 0.43
N ALA A 608 24.23 -39.47 -0.38
CA ALA A 608 24.51 -39.31 -1.83
C ALA A 608 25.60 -38.26 -2.16
N ARG A 609 26.54 -38.01 -1.23
CA ARG A 609 27.36 -36.79 -1.15
C ARG A 609 28.35 -36.53 -2.27
N LEU A 610 28.79 -37.52 -3.04
CA LEU A 610 29.96 -37.30 -3.91
C LEU A 610 29.63 -37.21 -5.40
N THR A 611 28.75 -38.06 -5.93
CA THR A 611 28.49 -38.14 -7.38
C THR A 611 27.50 -37.07 -7.85
N ALA A 612 26.40 -36.85 -7.12
CA ALA A 612 25.44 -35.78 -7.40
C ALA A 612 26.09 -34.40 -7.17
N LEU A 613 26.88 -34.28 -6.10
CA LEU A 613 27.64 -33.07 -5.77
C LEU A 613 28.68 -32.72 -6.83
N LYS A 614 29.44 -33.72 -7.32
CA LYS A 614 30.40 -33.51 -8.42
C LYS A 614 29.73 -33.04 -9.71
N ARG A 615 28.48 -33.43 -10.00
CA ARG A 615 27.73 -32.92 -11.18
C ARG A 615 27.21 -31.50 -11.00
N VAL A 616 26.60 -31.19 -9.86
CA VAL A 616 26.16 -29.82 -9.53
C VAL A 616 27.36 -28.87 -9.56
N LEU A 617 28.46 -29.29 -8.95
CA LEU A 617 29.69 -28.49 -8.92
C LEU A 617 30.39 -28.48 -10.29
N ALA A 618 30.44 -29.57 -11.06
CA ALA A 618 31.07 -29.53 -12.38
C ALA A 618 30.32 -28.60 -13.37
N ASN A 619 28.98 -28.53 -13.30
CA ASN A 619 28.17 -27.69 -14.18
C ASN A 619 28.00 -26.25 -13.66
N ALA A 620 27.90 -26.06 -12.34
CA ALA A 620 27.72 -24.72 -11.74
C ALA A 620 29.05 -24.03 -11.39
N ALA A 621 30.15 -24.76 -11.16
CA ALA A 621 31.39 -24.23 -10.58
C ALA A 621 32.45 -23.73 -11.59
N LEU A 622 32.12 -23.53 -12.87
CA LEU A 622 32.98 -22.70 -13.72
C LEU A 622 32.69 -21.19 -13.58
N ASN A 623 31.59 -20.77 -12.93
CA ASN A 623 31.22 -19.35 -12.85
C ASN A 623 30.65 -18.90 -11.48
N PHE A 624 30.82 -19.65 -10.38
CA PHE A 624 30.23 -19.29 -9.08
C PHE A 624 31.07 -18.30 -8.25
N GLU A 625 32.40 -18.25 -8.47
CA GLU A 625 33.31 -17.37 -7.73
C GLU A 625 33.38 -15.93 -8.25
N GLY A 626 32.63 -15.59 -9.32
CA GLY A 626 32.81 -14.34 -10.07
C GLY A 626 31.77 -13.23 -9.87
N SER A 627 30.61 -13.49 -9.26
CA SER A 627 29.47 -12.55 -9.32
C SER A 627 29.11 -11.96 -7.96
N ASP A 628 29.99 -11.13 -7.41
CA ASP A 628 29.57 -10.22 -6.33
C ASP A 628 28.68 -9.11 -6.91
N PHE A 629 27.39 -9.42 -7.07
CA PHE A 629 26.39 -8.49 -7.61
C PHE A 629 26.30 -7.20 -6.79
N SER A 630 26.60 -7.26 -5.49
CA SER A 630 26.60 -6.07 -4.64
C SER A 630 27.72 -5.09 -5.01
N ARG A 631 28.87 -5.63 -5.41
CA ARG A 631 29.99 -4.84 -5.91
C ARG A 631 29.80 -4.39 -7.36
N ALA A 632 29.23 -5.26 -8.20
CA ALA A 632 29.00 -4.97 -9.62
C ALA A 632 27.94 -3.88 -9.83
N TYR A 633 26.85 -3.93 -9.06
CA TYR A 633 25.76 -2.97 -9.14
C TYR A 633 25.63 -2.25 -7.82
N ARG A 634 26.43 -1.20 -7.62
CA ARG A 634 26.26 -0.30 -6.47
C ARG A 634 25.17 0.72 -6.76
N VAL A 635 24.47 1.18 -5.72
CA VAL A 635 23.62 2.36 -5.85
C VAL A 635 24.52 3.55 -6.23
N PRO A 636 24.27 4.25 -7.36
CA PRO A 636 25.14 5.34 -7.78
C PRO A 636 25.21 6.45 -6.72
N GLN A 637 26.41 6.81 -6.28
CA GLN A 637 26.59 7.79 -5.20
C GLN A 637 26.00 9.16 -5.58
N SER A 638 26.10 9.55 -6.86
CA SER A 638 25.48 10.77 -7.38
C SER A 638 23.97 10.83 -7.17
N VAL A 639 23.27 9.68 -7.26
CA VAL A 639 21.83 9.60 -7.01
C VAL A 639 21.53 9.75 -5.52
N VAL A 640 22.32 9.11 -4.65
CA VAL A 640 22.19 9.25 -3.19
C VAL A 640 22.44 10.70 -2.76
N ASP A 641 23.45 11.35 -3.34
CA ASP A 641 23.77 12.74 -3.04
C ASP A 641 22.67 13.70 -3.54
N ALA A 642 22.10 13.45 -4.73
CA ALA A 642 20.96 14.21 -5.23
C ALA A 642 19.70 14.06 -4.35
N LEU A 643 19.43 12.84 -3.85
CA LEU A 643 18.36 12.61 -2.89
C LEU A 643 18.63 13.35 -1.58
N ARG A 644 19.87 13.31 -1.08
CA ARG A 644 20.26 14.05 0.12
C ARG A 644 20.02 15.55 -0.06
N MET A 645 20.45 16.14 -1.18
CA MET A 645 20.20 17.55 -1.47
C MET A 645 18.70 17.88 -1.53
N THR A 646 17.90 16.99 -2.13
CA THR A 646 16.44 17.16 -2.18
C THR A 646 15.84 17.17 -0.78
N VAL A 647 16.24 16.22 0.07
CA VAL A 647 15.78 16.12 1.47
C VAL A 647 16.24 17.32 2.29
N GLU A 648 17.47 17.81 2.12
CA GLU A 648 17.93 19.03 2.81
C GLU A 648 17.14 20.26 2.38
N SER A 649 16.80 20.39 1.08
CA SER A 649 15.89 21.44 0.60
C SER A 649 14.52 21.32 1.26
N TRP A 650 13.98 20.11 1.40
CA TRP A 650 12.71 19.88 2.09
C TRP A 650 12.76 20.24 3.57
N LYS A 651 13.86 19.90 4.27
CA LYS A 651 14.08 20.30 5.67
C LYS A 651 14.06 21.83 5.84
N ILE A 652 14.67 22.56 4.91
CA ILE A 652 14.66 24.03 4.93
C ILE A 652 13.25 24.57 4.70
N GLN A 653 12.58 24.11 3.64
CA GLN A 653 11.24 24.57 3.26
C GLN A 653 10.20 24.30 4.37
N THR A 654 10.23 23.11 4.97
CA THR A 654 9.31 22.73 6.05
C THR A 654 9.43 23.62 7.29
N ARG A 655 10.65 24.03 7.66
CA ARG A 655 10.87 24.96 8.78
C ARG A 655 10.38 26.38 8.48
N SER A 656 10.47 26.83 7.23
CA SER A 656 9.99 28.15 6.82
C SER A 656 8.47 28.24 6.65
N ALA A 657 7.76 27.11 6.57
CA ALA A 657 6.34 27.05 6.19
C ALA A 657 5.34 27.30 7.33
N ALA A 658 5.79 27.68 8.54
CA ALA A 658 4.95 28.04 9.70
C ALA A 658 3.77 27.07 10.00
N GLY A 659 3.89 25.79 9.62
CA GLY A 659 2.87 24.77 9.90
C GLY A 659 1.72 24.63 8.90
N TYR A 660 1.76 25.26 7.72
CA TYR A 660 0.73 25.04 6.67
C TYR A 660 1.35 24.64 5.31
N PRO A 661 0.84 23.61 4.60
CA PRO A 661 -0.40 22.89 4.85
C PRO A 661 -0.26 21.50 5.50
N LEU A 662 0.94 21.03 5.90
CA LEU A 662 1.08 19.70 6.49
C LEU A 662 2.19 19.64 7.56
N HIS A 663 1.83 19.15 8.75
CA HIS A 663 2.71 18.96 9.90
C HIS A 663 3.78 17.91 9.61
N MET A 664 5.05 18.32 9.59
CA MET A 664 6.20 17.42 9.45
C MET A 664 6.95 17.21 10.77
N GLY A 665 6.39 17.67 11.90
CA GLY A 665 7.05 17.61 13.21
C GLY A 665 7.40 16.17 13.61
N SER A 666 6.45 15.25 13.47
CA SER A 666 6.66 13.83 13.77
C SER A 666 7.75 13.20 12.89
N CYS A 667 7.74 13.47 11.58
CA CYS A 667 8.76 12.97 10.66
C CYS A 667 10.14 13.58 10.94
N SER A 668 10.20 14.84 11.39
CA SER A 668 11.48 15.50 11.73
C SER A 668 12.19 14.83 12.91
N ALA A 669 11.42 14.26 13.84
CA ALA A 669 11.93 13.57 15.02
C ALA A 669 12.13 12.06 14.78
N LEU A 670 11.12 11.39 14.19
CA LEU A 670 11.09 9.93 14.03
C LEU A 670 11.70 9.42 12.73
N GLY A 671 11.77 10.27 11.69
CA GLY A 671 12.33 9.91 10.38
C GLY A 671 13.71 9.24 10.44
N PRO A 672 14.69 9.80 11.19
CA PRO A 672 16.00 9.17 11.37
C PRO A 672 15.96 7.78 12.02
N ILE A 673 14.98 7.53 12.90
CA ILE A 673 14.76 6.23 13.54
C ILE A 673 14.17 5.26 12.51
N VAL A 674 13.07 5.65 11.86
CA VAL A 674 12.39 4.83 10.86
C VAL A 674 13.34 4.47 9.71
N GLY A 675 14.21 5.39 9.31
CA GLY A 675 15.23 5.17 8.30
C GLY A 675 16.19 4.02 8.61
N LYS A 676 16.38 3.64 9.88
CA LYS A 676 17.19 2.48 10.29
C LYS A 676 16.51 1.15 10.09
N PHE A 677 15.19 1.12 9.98
CA PHE A 677 14.44 -0.11 9.76
C PHE A 677 14.21 -0.42 8.28
N LEU A 678 14.55 0.49 7.35
CA LEU A 678 14.28 0.31 5.92
C LEU A 678 15.00 -0.89 5.30
N ASP A 679 16.16 -1.29 5.80
CA ASP A 679 16.93 -2.47 5.34
C ASP A 679 16.84 -3.66 6.31
N VAL A 680 15.95 -3.59 7.30
CA VAL A 680 15.69 -4.62 8.29
C VAL A 680 14.47 -5.44 7.88
N THR A 681 14.61 -6.75 7.91
CA THR A 681 13.49 -7.66 7.65
C THR A 681 12.69 -7.83 8.94
N ILE A 682 11.45 -7.34 8.95
CA ILE A 682 10.55 -7.52 10.10
C ILE A 682 10.01 -8.95 10.05
N PRO A 683 10.04 -9.71 11.17
CA PRO A 683 9.46 -11.05 11.22
C PRO A 683 7.97 -11.05 10.88
N THR A 684 7.57 -11.93 9.95
CA THR A 684 6.18 -12.14 9.52
C THR A 684 5.21 -12.35 10.67
N GLU A 685 5.60 -13.21 11.61
CA GLU A 685 4.73 -13.58 12.73
C GLU A 685 4.49 -12.37 13.64
N TRP A 686 5.51 -11.52 13.81
CA TRP A 686 5.35 -10.27 14.55
C TRP A 686 4.39 -9.33 13.83
N LEU A 687 4.52 -9.14 12.52
CA LEU A 687 3.62 -8.30 11.72
C LEU A 687 2.17 -8.78 11.82
N LYS A 688 1.95 -10.09 11.77
CA LYS A 688 0.63 -10.70 11.89
C LYS A 688 0.03 -10.43 13.28
N ILE A 689 0.77 -10.75 14.35
CA ILE A 689 0.31 -10.57 15.73
C ILE A 689 -0.02 -9.10 16.01
N GLU A 690 0.86 -8.17 15.63
CA GLU A 690 0.63 -6.75 15.87
C GLU A 690 -0.46 -6.18 14.95
N GLY A 691 -0.57 -6.68 13.72
CA GLY A 691 -1.68 -6.37 12.81
C GLY A 691 -3.03 -6.78 13.38
N ASP A 692 -3.14 -7.99 13.93
CA ASP A 692 -4.35 -8.51 14.57
C ASP A 692 -4.70 -7.68 15.82
N LYS A 693 -3.72 -7.33 16.65
CA LYS A 693 -3.92 -6.44 17.82
C LYS A 693 -4.39 -5.05 17.42
N LEU A 694 -3.79 -4.46 16.38
CA LEU A 694 -4.18 -3.16 15.86
C LEU A 694 -5.61 -3.20 15.32
N LEU A 695 -5.95 -4.23 14.56
CA LEU A 695 -7.30 -4.41 14.04
C LEU A 695 -8.32 -4.53 15.17
N ASP A 696 -8.07 -5.40 16.16
CA ASP A 696 -8.92 -5.58 17.33
C ASP A 696 -9.09 -4.29 18.13
N THR A 697 -8.00 -3.57 18.40
CA THR A 697 -8.04 -2.27 19.08
C THR A 697 -8.90 -1.26 18.31
N ARG A 698 -8.79 -1.22 16.98
CA ARG A 698 -9.61 -0.36 16.12
C ARG A 698 -11.07 -0.79 16.14
N MET A 699 -11.35 -2.09 16.05
CA MET A 699 -12.71 -2.61 16.14
C MET A 699 -13.37 -2.21 17.47
N ARG A 700 -12.66 -2.30 18.59
CA ARG A 700 -13.15 -1.83 19.91
C ARG A 700 -13.43 -0.33 19.90
N ALA A 701 -12.49 0.47 19.40
CA ALA A 701 -12.64 1.92 19.33
C ALA A 701 -13.81 2.36 18.42
N PHE A 702 -14.20 1.54 17.44
CA PHE A 702 -15.37 1.77 16.59
C PHE A 702 -16.67 1.15 17.15
N GLY A 703 -16.68 0.65 18.39
CA GLY A 703 -17.86 0.02 19.00
C GLY A 703 -18.25 -1.32 18.36
N LEU A 704 -17.39 -1.91 17.51
CA LEU A 704 -17.68 -3.18 16.84
C LEU A 704 -17.55 -4.40 17.77
N HIS A 705 -17.12 -4.17 19.02
CA HIS A 705 -17.04 -5.19 20.07
C HIS A 705 -18.26 -5.25 20.99
N ASP A 706 -19.15 -4.26 20.97
CA ASP A 706 -20.22 -4.18 21.94
C ASP A 706 -21.42 -5.13 21.66
N SER A 707 -22.09 -5.43 22.77
CA SER A 707 -22.92 -6.60 23.15
C SER A 707 -24.06 -7.10 22.24
N GLY A 708 -24.18 -6.64 20.99
CA GLY A 708 -25.15 -7.15 20.01
C GLY A 708 -24.54 -8.04 18.91
N HIS A 709 -23.23 -7.97 18.70
CA HIS A 709 -22.57 -8.68 17.61
C HIS A 709 -22.06 -10.06 18.07
N ASN A 710 -22.58 -11.12 17.44
CA ASN A 710 -22.15 -12.51 17.67
C ASN A 710 -20.62 -12.63 17.50
N LYS A 711 -19.92 -13.37 18.37
CA LYS A 711 -18.50 -13.73 18.20
C LYS A 711 -18.18 -14.24 16.79
N ALA A 712 -19.16 -14.87 16.13
CA ALA A 712 -19.06 -15.26 14.73
C ALA A 712 -18.82 -14.07 13.77
N TYR A 713 -19.48 -12.94 13.99
CA TYR A 713 -19.29 -11.70 13.23
C TYR A 713 -17.86 -11.14 13.38
N GLN A 714 -17.38 -11.06 14.62
CA GLN A 714 -16.03 -10.59 14.93
C GLN A 714 -14.96 -11.48 14.27
N SER A 715 -15.13 -12.81 14.32
CA SER A 715 -14.23 -13.76 13.65
C SER A 715 -14.28 -13.73 12.12
N GLN A 716 -15.33 -13.13 11.54
CA GLN A 716 -15.54 -13.05 10.09
C GLN A 716 -15.21 -11.67 9.52
N PHE A 717 -15.03 -10.66 10.37
CA PHE A 717 -14.70 -9.31 9.94
C PHE A 717 -13.35 -9.30 9.22
N LYS A 718 -13.35 -8.82 7.98
CA LYS A 718 -12.15 -8.67 7.17
C LYS A 718 -12.07 -7.22 6.71
N ALA A 719 -11.00 -6.54 7.11
CA ALA A 719 -10.65 -5.24 6.58
C ALA A 719 -9.57 -5.41 5.51
N ALA A 720 -9.70 -4.66 4.42
CA ALA A 720 -8.64 -4.48 3.45
C ALA A 720 -8.13 -3.04 3.59
N PHE A 721 -6.85 -2.91 3.95
CA PHE A 721 -6.19 -1.62 4.03
C PHE A 721 -5.60 -1.27 2.67
N THR A 722 -5.83 -0.03 2.24
CA THR A 722 -5.08 0.55 1.12
C THR A 722 -3.78 1.16 1.67
N ASN A 723 -2.76 1.34 0.82
CA ASN A 723 -1.39 1.69 1.26
C ASN A 723 -1.19 3.14 1.77
N GLY A 724 -2.25 3.82 2.19
CA GLY A 724 -2.19 5.22 2.60
C GLY A 724 -1.76 5.43 4.06
N SER A 725 -1.01 6.52 4.27
CA SER A 725 -0.35 6.87 5.54
C SER A 725 -1.21 7.67 6.52
N THR A 726 -2.46 7.99 6.18
CA THR A 726 -3.37 8.77 7.04
C THR A 726 -4.70 8.07 7.27
N MET A 727 -5.35 8.37 8.39
CA MET A 727 -6.66 7.83 8.82
C MET A 727 -7.81 8.03 7.81
N GLY A 728 -7.59 8.77 6.71
CA GLY A 728 -8.51 8.92 5.58
C GLY A 728 -8.45 7.80 4.54
N ASN A 729 -7.88 6.64 4.89
CA ASN A 729 -7.90 5.46 4.02
C ASN A 729 -9.34 5.07 3.69
N ARG A 730 -9.60 4.73 2.42
CA ARG A 730 -10.87 4.15 2.00
C ARG A 730 -10.97 2.75 2.56
N MET A 731 -11.50 2.63 3.78
CA MET A 731 -11.86 1.34 4.34
C MET A 731 -13.18 0.90 3.72
N ALA A 732 -13.12 -0.16 2.92
CA ALA A 732 -14.32 -0.91 2.58
C ALA A 732 -14.58 -1.88 3.74
N PHE A 733 -15.57 -1.55 4.55
CA PHE A 733 -16.06 -2.42 5.61
C PHE A 733 -17.08 -3.39 5.02
N THR A 734 -16.99 -4.68 5.37
CA THR A 734 -18.05 -5.63 5.04
C THR A 734 -18.42 -6.51 6.24
N PRO A 735 -19.69 -6.46 6.66
CA PRO A 735 -20.42 -7.63 7.11
C PRO A 735 -20.52 -8.65 5.96
N ARG A 736 -20.57 -9.95 6.28
CA ARG A 736 -20.99 -10.96 5.29
C ARG A 736 -22.45 -10.80 4.88
#